data_AF-A0A0U3GU40-F1
#
_entry.id   AF-A0A0U3GU40-F1
#
_cell.length_a   1.000
_cell.length_b   1.000
_cell.length_c   1.000
_cell.angle_alpha   90.00
_cell.angle_beta   90.00
_cell.angle_gamma   90.00
#
_symmetry.space_group_name_H-M   'P 1'
#
loop_
_entity.id
_entity.type
_entity.pdbx_description
1 polymer ?
#
loop_
_entity_poly.entity_id
_entity_poly.type
_entity_poly.pdbx_seq_one_letter_code
_entity_poly.pdbx_strand_id
1 'polypeptide(L)'
;MKFFKFLFFLSALVSNMVAAFELKTHMYVGKEVINDLRDHKVSIPPYGDFAVNKDLASAILANQNLYLLGTNGPDVLPDFIGGQVTVHAGTGWNSNQWLTYLSTKPDGISSSEWSAFYSGYLSHAASDVFAHTYVNSYAGDAFDLGDSDAFAVEIRHKLLEMYISKYQPYSLQASSVLNVSSNQIKAIKEKLLDNDGVSAQYKKSTFSKHLQSMKAFEDEAAEQAKPLGILKRTLESWINISKQRQKYYNDLIAAYEKGGAEREEQQRNISRLEEEIKELNRGNIGNYVVCELLPFSPSAFCPSFDDPFRNCKDADEYRKEQERKGLCLWSDDHARRIVDELKKKEDELARLKSELKSIWDSNPELKKTAKALGIKELSKNEAVQALALVTTALALGYELDVKAIALDAAYSQFFKYSVEKAGEAYISANISTAKLIADGKNYTVSAKPITEWLACYGPIYTGDPIGTVTPHMCDAAKKLKNLQSQLSESLKDLAKDHNGLASIYSQYNQIKKDINALSERIGKHVVKEILNDDQEKMLRWISNPPSDDVINNAFKMDGLNKKLLLIPDVSERIKGDMHLKNGKFSPQEFAPVYNAIQLSKLALLGKSELNRLARKAGVDIRHVPNSNIMLGWIASLDGNHAWMERSPKLPRQHGHEDQKRDYERQYSVRPFYFWGAEAARDQIFLRIFKGPLAPGLVAADTIGESNILPDYYKIRNCHESAFQLDQTHFERCLPIAAWLIPILSVIN
;
A
#
# COMPACT_ATOMS: atom_id res chain seq x y z
N MET A 1 13.51 4.27 16.29
CA MET A 1 12.59 5.24 16.93
C MET A 1 11.75 6.08 15.96
N LYS A 2 12.32 6.77 14.95
CA LYS A 2 11.55 7.59 13.98
C LYS A 2 10.56 6.78 13.12
N PHE A 3 10.96 5.59 12.68
CA PHE A 3 10.11 4.68 11.89
C PHE A 3 8.90 4.13 12.68
N PHE A 4 9.06 3.88 13.99
CA PHE A 4 7.95 3.45 14.86
C PHE A 4 6.95 4.58 15.11
N LYS A 5 7.42 5.83 15.32
CA LYS A 5 6.54 7.01 15.37
C LYS A 5 5.75 7.17 14.05
N PHE A 6 6.36 6.86 12.91
CA PHE A 6 5.72 6.94 11.60
C PHE A 6 4.71 5.81 11.33
N LEU A 7 5.06 4.54 11.61
CA LEU A 7 4.15 3.39 11.47
C LEU A 7 2.97 3.41 12.46
N PHE A 8 3.14 4.01 13.63
CA PHE A 8 2.04 4.15 14.58
C PHE A 8 1.12 5.33 14.25
N PHE A 9 1.69 6.45 13.75
CA PHE A 9 0.93 7.51 13.05
C PHE A 9 0.11 6.91 11.91
N LEU A 10 0.68 5.94 11.18
CA LEU A 10 -0.02 5.13 10.19
C LEU A 10 -1.21 4.37 10.78
N SER A 11 -1.07 3.64 11.88
CA SER A 11 -2.18 2.88 12.49
C SER A 11 -3.33 3.76 13.00
N ALA A 12 -3.01 4.99 13.44
CA ALA A 12 -4.01 5.97 13.82
C ALA A 12 -4.65 6.66 12.60
N LEU A 13 -3.91 6.81 11.50
CA LEU A 13 -4.40 7.31 10.22
C LEU A 13 -5.17 6.26 9.40
N VAL A 14 -4.95 4.96 9.60
CA VAL A 14 -5.68 3.86 8.92
C VAL A 14 -7.20 3.95 9.16
N SER A 15 -7.60 4.62 10.23
CA SER A 15 -8.99 4.96 10.56
C SER A 15 -9.51 6.28 9.98
N ASN A 16 -8.63 7.10 9.40
CA ASN A 16 -8.92 8.49 8.99
C ASN A 16 -8.85 8.69 7.47
N MET A 17 -8.82 7.62 6.71
CA MET A 17 -8.68 7.67 5.26
C MET A 17 -10.06 7.67 4.59
N VAL A 18 -10.23 8.62 3.69
CA VAL A 18 -11.50 9.10 3.12
C VAL A 18 -11.70 8.41 1.80
N ALA A 19 -12.88 7.89 1.54
CA ALA A 19 -13.21 7.25 0.28
C ALA A 19 -14.57 7.82 -0.12
N ALA A 20 -14.67 8.55 -1.24
CA ALA A 20 -15.91 9.28 -1.59
C ALA A 20 -17.18 8.46 -1.44
N PHE A 21 -17.08 7.17 -1.71
CA PHE A 21 -17.97 6.20 -1.13
C PHE A 21 -17.24 5.38 -0.06
N GLU A 22 -17.84 5.29 1.12
CA GLU A 22 -17.35 4.37 2.14
C GLU A 22 -17.35 2.94 1.57
N LEU A 23 -16.42 2.10 2.05
CA LEU A 23 -16.15 0.75 1.53
C LEU A 23 -17.42 -0.05 1.24
N LYS A 24 -18.41 0.02 2.13
CA LYS A 24 -19.65 -0.73 1.98
C LYS A 24 -20.48 -0.26 0.78
N THR A 25 -20.46 1.03 0.46
CA THR A 25 -21.13 1.60 -0.71
C THR A 25 -20.43 1.20 -2.01
N HIS A 26 -19.09 1.15 -2.05
CA HIS A 26 -18.36 0.60 -3.21
C HIS A 26 -18.70 -0.87 -3.48
N MET A 27 -18.70 -1.69 -2.42
CA MET A 27 -19.09 -3.10 -2.54
C MET A 27 -20.55 -3.26 -2.96
N TYR A 28 -21.43 -2.36 -2.50
CA TYR A 28 -22.82 -2.32 -2.94
C TYR A 28 -22.93 -2.05 -4.45
N VAL A 29 -22.27 -1.01 -4.96
CA VAL A 29 -22.19 -0.73 -6.41
C VAL A 29 -21.68 -1.95 -7.17
N GLY A 30 -20.58 -2.56 -6.70
CA GLY A 30 -20.05 -3.78 -7.28
C GLY A 30 -21.04 -4.95 -7.29
N LYS A 31 -21.83 -5.11 -6.24
CA LYS A 31 -22.84 -6.17 -6.16
C LYS A 31 -23.99 -5.96 -7.13
N GLU A 32 -24.43 -4.71 -7.32
CA GLU A 32 -25.44 -4.37 -8.34
C GLU A 32 -24.93 -4.70 -9.75
N VAL A 33 -23.66 -4.41 -10.05
CA VAL A 33 -23.04 -4.79 -11.33
C VAL A 33 -22.99 -6.31 -11.50
N ILE A 34 -22.56 -7.07 -10.46
CA ILE A 34 -22.56 -8.54 -10.50
C ILE A 34 -23.97 -9.11 -10.74
N ASN A 35 -25.00 -8.52 -10.12
CA ASN A 35 -26.37 -8.98 -10.26
C ASN A 35 -26.89 -8.78 -11.68
N ASP A 36 -26.53 -7.66 -12.31
CA ASP A 36 -26.87 -7.36 -13.70
C ASP A 36 -26.13 -8.30 -14.67
N LEU A 37 -24.88 -8.65 -14.37
CA LEU A 37 -23.99 -9.44 -15.22
C LEU A 37 -24.36 -10.93 -15.36
N ARG A 38 -25.41 -11.42 -14.69
CA ARG A 38 -25.73 -12.86 -14.58
C ARG A 38 -25.97 -13.56 -15.91
N ASP A 39 -26.46 -12.85 -16.91
CA ASP A 39 -26.68 -13.37 -18.28
C ASP A 39 -25.58 -12.93 -19.26
N HIS A 40 -24.44 -12.48 -18.73
CA HIS A 40 -23.31 -11.89 -19.44
C HIS A 40 -23.64 -10.58 -20.17
N LYS A 41 -24.68 -9.86 -19.74
CA LYS A 41 -25.01 -8.52 -20.24
C LYS A 41 -25.08 -7.54 -19.09
N VAL A 42 -25.12 -6.26 -19.44
CA VAL A 42 -25.47 -5.18 -18.51
C VAL A 42 -26.53 -4.30 -19.14
N SER A 43 -27.50 -3.86 -18.35
CA SER A 43 -28.55 -2.94 -18.78
C SER A 43 -28.06 -1.50 -18.63
N ILE A 44 -28.10 -0.75 -19.74
CA ILE A 44 -27.78 0.68 -19.82
C ILE A 44 -29.04 1.44 -20.29
N PRO A 45 -29.93 1.86 -19.38
CA PRO A 45 -31.10 2.65 -19.74
C PRO A 45 -30.72 4.03 -20.32
N PRO A 46 -31.51 4.58 -21.25
CA PRO A 46 -32.68 3.99 -21.91
C PRO A 46 -32.35 3.06 -23.10
N TYR A 47 -31.07 2.76 -23.36
CA TYR A 47 -30.62 2.10 -24.59
C TYR A 47 -30.76 0.57 -24.60
N GLY A 48 -31.07 -0.04 -23.46
CA GLY A 48 -31.30 -1.48 -23.28
C GLY A 48 -30.06 -2.24 -22.87
N ASP A 49 -30.00 -3.53 -23.21
CA ASP A 49 -28.94 -4.43 -22.74
C ASP A 49 -27.74 -4.48 -23.69
N PHE A 50 -26.55 -4.59 -23.12
CA PHE A 50 -25.27 -4.65 -23.81
C PHE A 50 -24.48 -5.87 -23.37
N ALA A 51 -23.93 -6.60 -24.35
CA ALA A 51 -23.15 -7.79 -24.06
C ALA A 51 -21.81 -7.40 -23.42
N VAL A 52 -21.42 -8.10 -22.37
CA VAL A 52 -20.06 -8.03 -21.86
C VAL A 52 -19.26 -9.15 -22.53
N ASN A 53 -17.96 -8.93 -22.74
CA ASN A 53 -17.08 -10.00 -23.24
C ASN A 53 -17.27 -11.25 -22.37
N LYS A 54 -17.59 -12.40 -22.99
CA LYS A 54 -18.00 -13.61 -22.27
C LYS A 54 -16.95 -14.11 -21.28
N ASP A 55 -15.68 -14.02 -21.64
CA ASP A 55 -14.57 -14.46 -20.78
C ASP A 55 -14.44 -13.53 -19.56
N LEU A 56 -14.57 -12.22 -19.77
CA LEU A 56 -14.59 -11.23 -18.68
C LEU A 56 -15.81 -11.43 -17.76
N ALA A 57 -17.00 -11.59 -18.33
CA ALA A 57 -18.22 -11.81 -17.55
C ALA A 57 -18.11 -13.09 -16.71
N SER A 58 -17.64 -14.18 -17.33
CA SER A 58 -17.39 -15.45 -16.64
C SER A 58 -16.34 -15.31 -15.55
N ALA A 59 -15.27 -14.54 -15.81
CA ALA A 59 -14.22 -14.27 -14.83
C ALA A 59 -14.74 -13.53 -13.59
N ILE A 60 -15.55 -12.49 -13.77
CA ILE A 60 -16.17 -11.74 -12.67
C ILE A 60 -17.14 -12.63 -11.89
N LEU A 61 -18.02 -13.38 -12.58
CA LEU A 61 -19.01 -14.24 -11.93
C LEU A 61 -18.38 -15.40 -11.15
N ALA A 62 -17.27 -15.94 -11.63
CA ALA A 62 -16.51 -17.00 -10.97
C ALA A 62 -15.64 -16.49 -9.80
N ASN A 63 -15.23 -15.22 -9.82
CA ASN A 63 -14.31 -14.62 -8.84
C ASN A 63 -14.91 -13.35 -8.19
N GLN A 64 -16.18 -13.42 -7.77
CA GLN A 64 -16.91 -12.27 -7.21
C GLN A 64 -16.20 -11.64 -6.01
N ASN A 65 -15.53 -12.45 -5.18
CA ASN A 65 -14.72 -12.00 -4.05
C ASN A 65 -13.59 -11.06 -4.48
N LEU A 66 -12.89 -11.38 -5.57
CA LEU A 66 -11.81 -10.54 -6.11
C LEU A 66 -12.36 -9.30 -6.80
N TYR A 67 -13.48 -9.41 -7.52
CA TYR A 67 -14.15 -8.23 -8.08
C TYR A 67 -14.58 -7.25 -6.99
N LEU A 68 -15.22 -7.73 -5.92
CA LEU A 68 -15.62 -6.90 -4.78
C LEU A 68 -14.44 -6.38 -3.95
N LEU A 69 -13.32 -7.11 -3.89
CA LEU A 69 -12.10 -6.55 -3.32
C LEU A 69 -11.56 -5.41 -4.20
N GLY A 70 -11.57 -5.61 -5.52
CA GLY A 70 -11.21 -4.59 -6.50
C GLY A 70 -12.08 -3.34 -6.39
N THR A 71 -13.38 -3.45 -6.08
CA THR A 71 -14.25 -2.28 -5.90
C THR A 71 -13.89 -1.41 -4.70
N ASN A 72 -13.18 -1.95 -3.71
CA ASN A 72 -12.59 -1.13 -2.64
C ASN A 72 -11.26 -0.49 -3.05
N GLY A 73 -10.59 -1.07 -4.05
CA GLY A 73 -9.46 -0.48 -4.76
C GLY A 73 -8.41 0.19 -3.86
N PRO A 74 -7.99 1.43 -4.18
CA PRO A 74 -7.02 2.22 -3.45
C PRO A 74 -7.46 2.68 -2.05
N ASP A 75 -8.72 2.52 -1.67
CA ASP A 75 -9.17 2.81 -0.30
C ASP A 75 -8.67 1.78 0.70
N VAL A 76 -8.31 0.59 0.20
CA VAL A 76 -7.87 -0.54 1.02
C VAL A 76 -6.49 -1.04 0.60
N LEU A 77 -6.10 -0.86 -0.66
CA LEU A 77 -4.92 -1.50 -1.24
C LEU A 77 -3.92 -0.49 -1.85
N PRO A 78 -2.60 -0.68 -1.62
CA PRO A 78 -2.00 -1.70 -0.77
C PRO A 78 -2.28 -1.50 0.72
N ASP A 79 -2.69 -0.29 1.11
CA ASP A 79 -3.25 0.03 2.41
C ASP A 79 -4.21 1.23 2.31
N PHE A 80 -4.84 1.56 3.43
CA PHE A 80 -5.74 2.70 3.55
C PHE A 80 -5.09 4.06 3.27
N ILE A 81 -3.76 4.19 3.35
CA ILE A 81 -3.06 5.48 3.32
C ILE A 81 -2.44 5.77 1.97
N GLY A 82 -1.53 4.89 1.57
CA GLY A 82 -0.77 5.01 0.36
C GLY A 82 -1.67 5.02 -0.85
N GLY A 83 -2.69 4.16 -0.92
CA GLY A 83 -3.64 4.14 -2.04
C GLY A 83 -4.36 5.49 -2.18
N GLN A 84 -4.88 6.00 -1.08
CA GLN A 84 -5.53 7.31 -0.99
C GLN A 84 -4.65 8.48 -1.44
N VAL A 85 -3.52 8.69 -0.77
CA VAL A 85 -2.68 9.88 -1.02
C VAL A 85 -1.86 9.82 -2.31
N THR A 86 -1.81 8.68 -2.99
CA THR A 86 -1.07 8.54 -4.26
C THR A 86 -1.97 8.25 -5.45
N VAL A 87 -2.89 7.29 -5.32
CA VAL A 87 -3.74 6.87 -6.43
C VAL A 87 -4.94 7.80 -6.60
N HIS A 88 -5.62 8.18 -5.51
CA HIS A 88 -6.76 9.10 -5.60
C HIS A 88 -6.32 10.51 -5.98
N ALA A 89 -5.36 11.05 -5.23
CA ALA A 89 -4.83 12.39 -5.47
C ALA A 89 -4.07 12.51 -6.80
N GLY A 90 -3.58 11.38 -7.34
CA GLY A 90 -2.71 11.38 -8.52
C GLY A 90 -1.30 11.90 -8.23
N THR A 91 -0.82 11.76 -6.98
CA THR A 91 0.52 12.18 -6.56
C THR A 91 1.58 11.28 -7.20
N GLY A 92 2.23 11.79 -8.24
CA GLY A 92 3.23 11.06 -9.00
C GLY A 92 2.68 10.53 -10.31
N TRP A 93 2.14 9.32 -10.30
CA TRP A 93 1.29 8.87 -11.39
C TRP A 93 -0.11 9.40 -11.15
N ASN A 94 -0.71 9.98 -12.20
CA ASN A 94 -2.12 10.33 -12.14
C ASN A 94 -2.98 9.05 -12.14
N SER A 95 -4.25 9.15 -11.74
CA SER A 95 -5.10 7.97 -11.57
C SER A 95 -5.23 7.15 -12.86
N ASN A 96 -5.28 7.79 -14.04
CA ASN A 96 -5.27 7.09 -15.32
C ASN A 96 -3.99 6.25 -15.55
N GLN A 97 -2.81 6.80 -15.24
CA GLN A 97 -1.55 6.06 -15.36
C GLN A 97 -1.56 4.84 -14.42
N TRP A 98 -2.11 4.99 -13.22
CA TRP A 98 -2.28 3.89 -12.28
C TRP A 98 -3.22 2.80 -12.81
N LEU A 99 -4.40 3.18 -13.30
CA LEU A 99 -5.35 2.23 -13.88
C LEU A 99 -4.77 1.51 -15.11
N THR A 100 -4.02 2.23 -15.95
CA THR A 100 -3.29 1.65 -17.08
C THR A 100 -2.23 0.66 -16.62
N TYR A 101 -1.49 0.97 -15.55
CA TYR A 101 -0.51 0.05 -14.97
C TYR A 101 -1.16 -1.24 -14.46
N LEU A 102 -2.32 -1.13 -13.79
CA LEU A 102 -3.06 -2.28 -13.25
C LEU A 102 -3.69 -3.18 -14.30
N SER A 103 -3.85 -2.72 -15.54
CA SER A 103 -4.40 -3.55 -16.61
C SER A 103 -3.51 -4.74 -16.98
N THR A 104 -2.25 -4.73 -16.55
CA THR A 104 -1.30 -5.83 -16.77
C THR A 104 -1.27 -6.78 -15.56
N LYS A 105 -1.48 -8.07 -15.83
CA LYS A 105 -1.55 -9.13 -14.81
C LYS A 105 -0.18 -9.39 -14.16
N PRO A 106 -0.09 -9.54 -12.83
CA PRO A 106 1.12 -10.04 -12.16
C PRO A 106 1.29 -11.56 -12.34
N ASP A 107 2.44 -12.07 -11.95
CA ASP A 107 2.67 -13.52 -11.91
C ASP A 107 1.90 -14.19 -10.76
N GLY A 108 1.79 -15.52 -10.79
CA GLY A 108 1.18 -16.29 -9.68
C GLY A 108 -0.34 -16.20 -9.52
N ILE A 109 -1.03 -15.36 -10.31
CA ILE A 109 -2.51 -15.28 -10.37
C ILE A 109 -3.02 -15.61 -11.78
N SER A 110 -4.19 -16.27 -11.87
CA SER A 110 -4.79 -16.58 -13.18
C SER A 110 -5.31 -15.31 -13.87
N SER A 111 -5.40 -15.35 -15.21
CA SER A 111 -5.96 -14.23 -15.98
C SER A 111 -7.42 -13.95 -15.62
N SER A 112 -8.19 -14.98 -15.29
CA SER A 112 -9.58 -14.86 -14.85
C SER A 112 -9.68 -14.11 -13.51
N GLU A 113 -8.92 -14.54 -12.50
CA GLU A 113 -8.87 -13.90 -11.18
C GLU A 113 -8.43 -12.44 -11.26
N TRP A 114 -7.36 -12.14 -12.00
CA TRP A 114 -6.89 -10.76 -12.13
C TRP A 114 -7.84 -9.88 -12.94
N SER A 115 -8.47 -10.41 -13.99
CA SER A 115 -9.48 -9.66 -14.75
C SER A 115 -10.65 -9.27 -13.86
N ALA A 116 -11.11 -10.17 -12.98
CA ALA A 116 -12.14 -9.85 -12.00
C ALA A 116 -11.69 -8.75 -11.04
N PHE A 117 -10.50 -8.88 -10.44
CA PHE A 117 -9.94 -7.86 -9.54
C PHE A 117 -9.79 -6.50 -10.22
N TYR A 118 -9.18 -6.46 -11.40
CA TYR A 118 -8.94 -5.22 -12.15
C TYR A 118 -10.25 -4.56 -12.60
N SER A 119 -11.24 -5.32 -13.06
CA SER A 119 -12.57 -4.77 -13.38
C SER A 119 -13.30 -4.24 -12.15
N GLY A 120 -13.08 -4.84 -10.98
CA GLY A 120 -13.50 -4.28 -9.70
C GLY A 120 -12.84 -2.91 -9.45
N TYR A 121 -11.53 -2.82 -9.68
CA TYR A 121 -10.76 -1.57 -9.52
C TYR A 121 -11.22 -0.47 -10.50
N LEU A 122 -11.64 -0.82 -11.72
CA LEU A 122 -12.28 0.12 -12.64
C LEU A 122 -13.66 0.57 -12.14
N SER A 123 -14.42 -0.32 -11.50
CA SER A 123 -15.71 0.00 -10.88
C SER A 123 -15.56 0.92 -9.67
N HIS A 124 -14.48 0.77 -8.89
CA HIS A 124 -14.08 1.72 -7.86
C HIS A 124 -13.90 3.13 -8.47
N ALA A 125 -13.01 3.24 -9.47
CA ALA A 125 -12.73 4.50 -10.14
C ALA A 125 -13.98 5.13 -10.77
N ALA A 126 -14.85 4.31 -11.36
CA ALA A 126 -16.13 4.75 -11.92
C ALA A 126 -17.10 5.30 -10.85
N SER A 127 -17.07 4.72 -9.64
CA SER A 127 -17.89 5.20 -8.54
C SER A 127 -17.43 6.57 -8.06
N ASP A 128 -16.11 6.73 -7.90
CA ASP A 128 -15.49 7.93 -7.34
C ASP A 128 -15.65 9.17 -8.23
N VAL A 129 -15.73 9.01 -9.54
CA VAL A 129 -16.02 10.11 -10.49
C VAL A 129 -17.26 10.91 -10.07
N PHE A 130 -18.34 10.23 -9.67
CA PHE A 130 -19.59 10.89 -9.26
C PHE A 130 -19.66 11.11 -7.76
N ALA A 131 -19.11 10.18 -6.98
CA ALA A 131 -19.14 10.26 -5.53
C ALA A 131 -18.28 11.43 -5.00
N HIS A 132 -17.04 11.62 -5.47
CA HIS A 132 -16.24 12.80 -5.09
C HIS A 132 -16.86 14.10 -5.59
N THR A 133 -17.55 14.10 -6.73
CA THR A 133 -18.29 15.30 -7.13
C THR A 133 -19.37 15.69 -6.12
N TYR A 134 -20.15 14.71 -5.66
CA TYR A 134 -21.16 14.92 -4.63
C TYR A 134 -20.53 15.37 -3.31
N VAL A 135 -19.52 14.64 -2.85
CA VAL A 135 -18.87 14.81 -1.56
C VAL A 135 -18.11 16.14 -1.49
N ASN A 136 -17.35 16.49 -2.54
CA ASN A 136 -16.66 17.77 -2.67
C ASN A 136 -17.65 18.95 -2.73
N SER A 137 -18.83 18.78 -3.32
CA SER A 137 -19.86 19.84 -3.38
C SER A 137 -20.32 20.26 -1.98
N TYR A 138 -20.48 19.29 -1.08
CA TYR A 138 -20.87 19.52 0.31
C TYR A 138 -19.69 19.97 1.18
N ALA A 139 -18.58 19.25 1.16
CA ALA A 139 -17.44 19.57 2.02
C ALA A 139 -16.72 20.85 1.60
N GLY A 140 -16.83 21.20 0.32
CA GLY A 140 -16.29 22.42 -0.28
C GLY A 140 -14.93 22.24 -0.94
N ASP A 141 -14.22 21.13 -0.78
CA ASP A 141 -12.93 20.95 -1.46
C ASP A 141 -12.70 19.47 -1.77
N ALA A 142 -11.70 19.16 -2.57
CA ALA A 142 -11.19 17.79 -2.69
C ALA A 142 -10.43 17.40 -1.41
N PHE A 143 -10.33 16.08 -1.16
CA PHE A 143 -9.59 15.54 -0.04
C PHE A 143 -8.09 15.77 -0.22
N ASP A 144 -7.41 16.37 0.76
CA ASP A 144 -5.98 16.63 0.73
C ASP A 144 -5.37 16.69 2.15
N LEU A 145 -4.84 15.56 2.62
CA LEU A 145 -4.12 15.47 3.90
C LEU A 145 -2.86 16.32 3.98
N GLY A 146 -2.32 16.80 2.85
CA GLY A 146 -1.18 17.71 2.82
C GLY A 146 -1.53 19.16 3.11
N ASP A 147 -2.81 19.53 3.00
CA ASP A 147 -3.29 20.89 3.19
C ASP A 147 -3.67 21.11 4.67
N SER A 148 -2.80 21.81 5.42
CA SER A 148 -3.03 22.08 6.84
C SER A 148 -4.31 22.87 7.12
N ASP A 149 -4.84 23.58 6.12
CA ASP A 149 -6.11 24.32 6.23
C ASP A 149 -7.32 23.44 5.83
N ALA A 150 -7.11 22.21 5.37
CA ALA A 150 -8.15 21.31 4.88
C ALA A 150 -8.78 20.42 5.96
N PHE A 151 -8.32 20.45 7.21
CA PHE A 151 -8.84 19.54 8.23
C PHE A 151 -10.38 19.55 8.37
N ALA A 152 -11.01 20.73 8.26
CA ALA A 152 -12.47 20.84 8.25
C ALA A 152 -13.13 20.21 7.01
N VAL A 153 -12.48 20.27 5.84
CA VAL A 153 -12.91 19.57 4.62
C VAL A 153 -12.84 18.06 4.85
N GLU A 154 -11.73 17.56 5.42
CA GLU A 154 -11.53 16.13 5.61
C GLU A 154 -12.54 15.52 6.59
N ILE A 155 -12.87 16.26 7.66
CA ILE A 155 -13.94 15.88 8.57
C ILE A 155 -15.28 15.83 7.83
N ARG A 156 -15.62 16.86 7.05
CA ARG A 156 -16.90 16.93 6.33
C ARG A 156 -17.02 15.81 5.30
N HIS A 157 -15.96 15.53 4.53
CA HIS A 157 -15.88 14.39 3.63
C HIS A 157 -16.18 13.09 4.36
N LYS A 158 -15.39 12.78 5.39
CA LYS A 158 -15.51 11.48 6.05
C LYS A 158 -16.88 11.27 6.68
N LEU A 159 -17.38 12.30 7.37
CA LEU A 159 -18.69 12.23 8.01
C LEU A 159 -19.81 12.05 6.98
N LEU A 160 -19.73 12.74 5.84
CA LEU A 160 -20.71 12.62 4.77
C LEU A 160 -20.75 11.19 4.20
N GLU A 161 -19.60 10.61 3.88
CA GLU A 161 -19.47 9.24 3.37
C GLU A 161 -20.04 8.21 4.33
N MET A 162 -19.68 8.31 5.61
CA MET A 162 -20.19 7.44 6.67
C MET A 162 -21.68 7.62 6.87
N TYR A 163 -22.19 8.85 6.75
CA TYR A 163 -23.60 9.15 6.88
C TYR A 163 -24.40 8.53 5.72
N ILE A 164 -23.90 8.59 4.48
CA ILE A 164 -24.52 7.89 3.33
C ILE A 164 -24.53 6.37 3.58
N SER A 165 -23.39 5.79 3.96
CA SER A 165 -23.25 4.35 4.19
C SER A 165 -24.20 3.83 5.27
N LYS A 166 -24.48 4.62 6.31
CA LYS A 166 -25.47 4.30 7.35
C LYS A 166 -26.85 3.98 6.79
N TYR A 167 -27.27 4.64 5.71
CA TYR A 167 -28.60 4.50 5.12
C TYR A 167 -28.64 3.57 3.89
N GLN A 168 -27.63 2.76 3.65
CA GLN A 168 -27.67 1.90 2.46
C GLN A 168 -28.73 0.79 2.54
N PRO A 169 -29.31 0.39 1.39
CA PRO A 169 -30.46 -0.52 1.39
C PRO A 169 -30.12 -1.97 1.75
N TYR A 170 -28.87 -2.40 1.56
CA TYR A 170 -28.44 -3.79 1.77
C TYR A 170 -27.26 -3.88 2.75
N SER A 171 -27.35 -4.80 3.71
CA SER A 171 -26.22 -5.15 4.57
C SER A 171 -25.43 -6.29 3.92
N LEU A 172 -24.42 -5.95 3.13
CA LEU A 172 -23.45 -6.93 2.70
C LEU A 172 -22.59 -7.32 3.90
N GLN A 173 -22.54 -8.60 4.26
CA GLN A 173 -21.55 -9.10 5.22
C GLN A 173 -20.22 -9.27 4.49
N ALA A 174 -19.35 -8.27 4.56
CA ALA A 174 -18.05 -8.25 3.92
C ALA A 174 -17.17 -9.45 4.33
N SER A 175 -17.28 -9.90 5.58
CA SER A 175 -16.62 -11.13 6.07
C SER A 175 -16.97 -12.38 5.26
N SER A 176 -18.17 -12.44 4.66
CA SER A 176 -18.62 -13.56 3.82
C SER A 176 -18.15 -13.48 2.36
N VAL A 177 -17.74 -12.30 1.88
CA VAL A 177 -17.47 -12.06 0.45
C VAL A 177 -16.01 -11.70 0.13
N LEU A 178 -15.25 -11.10 1.06
CA LEU A 178 -13.87 -10.69 0.79
C LEU A 178 -12.82 -11.77 1.14
N ASN A 179 -13.15 -13.05 0.97
CA ASN A 179 -12.20 -14.12 1.26
C ASN A 179 -11.17 -14.25 0.12
N VAL A 180 -9.89 -14.06 0.40
CA VAL A 180 -8.81 -14.14 -0.59
C VAL A 180 -7.75 -15.15 -0.16
N SER A 181 -7.21 -15.90 -1.12
CA SER A 181 -6.17 -16.90 -0.87
C SER A 181 -4.80 -16.25 -0.66
N SER A 182 -3.86 -16.98 -0.05
CA SER A 182 -2.47 -16.51 0.11
C SER A 182 -1.80 -16.21 -1.24
N ASN A 183 -2.10 -16.96 -2.30
CA ASN A 183 -1.56 -16.70 -3.64
C ASN A 183 -2.10 -15.40 -4.22
N GLN A 184 -3.40 -15.12 -4.03
CA GLN A 184 -4.02 -13.86 -4.45
C GLN A 184 -3.42 -12.67 -3.68
N ILE A 185 -3.26 -12.80 -2.35
CA ILE A 185 -2.60 -11.78 -1.52
C ILE A 185 -1.18 -11.50 -2.03
N LYS A 186 -0.40 -12.55 -2.29
CA LYS A 186 0.96 -12.43 -2.81
C LYS A 186 0.99 -11.70 -4.16
N ALA A 187 0.13 -12.07 -5.10
CA ALA A 187 0.07 -11.42 -6.41
C ALA A 187 -0.36 -9.94 -6.32
N ILE A 188 -1.31 -9.61 -5.43
CA ILE A 188 -1.72 -8.22 -5.16
C ILE A 188 -0.57 -7.43 -4.55
N LYS A 189 0.15 -8.00 -3.56
CA LYS A 189 1.34 -7.39 -2.95
C LYS A 189 2.42 -7.14 -4.01
N GLU A 190 2.75 -8.14 -4.82
CA GLU A 190 3.75 -8.02 -5.88
C GLU A 190 3.43 -6.86 -6.85
N LYS A 191 2.15 -6.69 -7.18
CA LYS A 191 1.70 -5.63 -8.08
C LYS A 191 1.67 -4.25 -7.41
N LEU A 192 1.23 -4.16 -6.16
CA LEU A 192 0.92 -2.88 -5.50
C LEU A 192 2.00 -2.39 -4.54
N LEU A 193 2.95 -3.25 -4.14
CA LEU A 193 3.98 -2.92 -3.16
C LEU A 193 5.39 -3.22 -3.70
N ASP A 194 5.55 -4.39 -4.33
CA ASP A 194 6.89 -4.88 -4.69
C ASP A 194 7.38 -4.40 -6.06
N ASN A 195 6.59 -3.61 -6.78
CA ASN A 195 7.00 -3.08 -8.07
C ASN A 195 7.82 -1.79 -7.91
N ASP A 196 9.00 -1.72 -8.53
CA ASP A 196 9.90 -0.54 -8.43
C ASP A 196 9.25 0.75 -8.97
N GLY A 197 8.47 0.65 -10.05
CA GLY A 197 7.75 1.78 -10.62
C GLY A 197 6.67 2.34 -9.67
N VAL A 198 6.00 1.44 -8.95
CA VAL A 198 5.01 1.78 -7.92
C VAL A 198 5.68 2.36 -6.67
N SER A 199 6.75 1.73 -6.18
CA SER A 199 7.55 2.24 -5.04
C SER A 199 8.09 3.65 -5.30
N ALA A 200 8.50 3.94 -6.54
CA ALA A 200 8.90 5.28 -6.95
C ALA A 200 7.76 6.31 -6.87
N GLN A 201 6.50 5.91 -7.02
CA GLN A 201 5.35 6.80 -6.82
C GLN A 201 5.12 7.04 -5.32
N TYR A 202 5.20 6.01 -4.48
CA TYR A 202 5.08 6.17 -3.02
C TYR A 202 6.14 7.11 -2.44
N LYS A 203 7.35 7.12 -3.00
CA LYS A 203 8.40 8.07 -2.60
C LYS A 203 7.99 9.55 -2.75
N LYS A 204 7.08 9.86 -3.68
CA LYS A 204 6.68 11.24 -4.02
C LYS A 204 5.68 11.84 -3.02
N SER A 205 4.96 11.03 -2.25
CA SER A 205 4.08 11.51 -1.19
C SER A 205 4.76 11.32 0.17
N THR A 206 4.66 12.32 1.03
CA THR A 206 5.18 12.25 2.41
C THR A 206 4.45 11.19 3.24
N PHE A 207 3.18 10.93 2.94
CA PHE A 207 2.31 10.02 3.68
C PHE A 207 2.43 8.55 3.26
N SER A 208 3.03 8.25 2.10
CA SER A 208 3.21 6.87 1.61
C SER A 208 4.66 6.36 1.64
N LYS A 209 5.59 7.13 2.24
CA LYS A 209 7.01 6.75 2.36
C LYS A 209 7.23 5.44 3.13
N HIS A 210 6.31 5.00 3.99
CA HIS A 210 6.42 3.69 4.64
C HIS A 210 6.35 2.57 3.62
N LEU A 211 5.49 2.65 2.60
CA LEU A 211 5.39 1.61 1.56
C LEU A 211 6.70 1.50 0.78
N GLN A 212 7.28 2.64 0.41
CA GLN A 212 8.60 2.68 -0.22
C GLN A 212 9.69 2.14 0.72
N SER A 213 9.62 2.41 2.02
CA SER A 213 10.54 1.88 3.01
C SER A 213 10.40 0.36 3.16
N MET A 214 9.17 -0.16 3.22
CA MET A 214 8.89 -1.59 3.26
C MET A 214 9.53 -2.30 2.06
N LYS A 215 9.31 -1.78 0.84
CA LYS A 215 9.97 -2.30 -0.36
C LYS A 215 11.50 -2.24 -0.27
N ALA A 216 12.07 -1.12 0.18
CA ALA A 216 13.52 -1.00 0.34
C ALA A 216 14.09 -2.04 1.33
N PHE A 217 13.37 -2.35 2.41
CA PHE A 217 13.73 -3.42 3.34
C PHE A 217 13.62 -4.80 2.69
N GLU A 218 12.61 -5.04 1.85
CA GLU A 218 12.48 -6.29 1.09
C GLU A 218 13.63 -6.47 0.09
N ASP A 219 14.00 -5.41 -0.63
CA ASP A 219 15.14 -5.41 -1.55
C ASP A 219 16.45 -5.66 -0.82
N GLU A 220 16.65 -5.00 0.32
CA GLU A 220 17.82 -5.22 1.15
C GLU A 220 17.86 -6.67 1.64
N ALA A 221 16.77 -7.21 2.17
CA ALA A 221 16.71 -8.60 2.62
C ALA A 221 16.96 -9.58 1.46
N ALA A 222 16.46 -9.28 0.27
CA ALA A 222 16.70 -10.08 -0.94
C ALA A 222 18.16 -10.02 -1.40
N GLU A 223 18.78 -8.84 -1.39
CA GLU A 223 20.20 -8.64 -1.70
C GLU A 223 21.09 -9.35 -0.68
N GLN A 224 20.73 -9.22 0.59
CA GLN A 224 21.38 -9.86 1.71
C GLN A 224 21.36 -11.39 1.61
N ALA A 225 20.29 -11.96 1.05
CA ALA A 225 20.16 -13.39 0.82
C ALA A 225 20.93 -13.90 -0.40
N LYS A 226 21.49 -13.02 -1.25
CA LYS A 226 22.34 -13.45 -2.38
C LYS A 226 23.70 -13.97 -1.87
N PRO A 227 24.37 -14.88 -2.60
CA PRO A 227 25.68 -15.43 -2.19
C PRO A 227 26.73 -14.35 -1.85
N LEU A 228 26.80 -13.28 -2.65
CA LEU A 228 27.71 -12.15 -2.41
C LEU A 228 27.33 -11.36 -1.15
N GLY A 229 26.03 -11.16 -0.89
CA GLY A 229 25.54 -10.51 0.33
C GLY A 229 25.89 -11.31 1.59
N ILE A 230 25.75 -12.64 1.53
CA ILE A 230 26.15 -13.59 2.58
C ILE A 230 27.64 -13.48 2.87
N LEU A 231 28.47 -13.52 1.83
CA LEU A 231 29.91 -13.40 2.01
C LEU A 231 30.29 -12.04 2.62
N LYS A 232 29.72 -10.94 2.08
CA LYS A 232 30.01 -9.59 2.56
C LYS A 232 29.71 -9.44 4.06
N ARG A 233 28.53 -9.87 4.52
CA ARG A 233 28.20 -9.82 5.96
C ARG A 233 29.08 -10.71 6.81
N THR A 234 29.37 -11.92 6.33
CA THR A 234 30.25 -12.84 7.05
C THR A 234 31.63 -12.22 7.25
N LEU A 235 32.18 -11.58 6.20
CA LEU A 235 33.44 -10.83 6.27
C LEU A 235 33.34 -9.61 7.19
N GLU A 236 32.29 -8.80 7.10
CA GLU A 236 32.08 -7.63 7.96
C GLU A 236 31.95 -8.00 9.45
N SER A 237 31.17 -9.05 9.75
CA SER A 237 31.02 -9.61 11.10
C SER A 237 32.36 -10.08 11.64
N TRP A 238 33.13 -10.81 10.82
CA TRP A 238 34.46 -11.27 11.18
C TRP A 238 35.44 -10.11 11.43
N ILE A 239 35.47 -9.10 10.55
CA ILE A 239 36.28 -7.88 10.73
C ILE A 239 35.92 -7.19 12.04
N ASN A 240 34.64 -7.08 12.36
CA ASN A 240 34.18 -6.44 13.59
C ASN A 240 34.55 -7.24 14.84
N ILE A 241 34.42 -8.57 14.81
CA ILE A 241 34.88 -9.46 15.90
C ILE A 241 36.40 -9.33 16.08
N SER A 242 37.16 -9.30 14.99
CA SER A 242 38.61 -9.10 15.03
C SER A 242 38.99 -7.75 15.62
N LYS A 243 38.30 -6.66 15.25
CA LYS A 243 38.48 -5.34 15.87
C LYS A 243 38.13 -5.33 17.36
N GLN A 244 37.05 -6.01 17.76
CA GLN A 244 36.68 -6.12 19.18
C GLN A 244 37.69 -6.93 19.99
N ARG A 245 38.19 -8.04 19.44
CA ARG A 245 39.27 -8.82 20.05
C ARG A 245 40.54 -7.99 20.19
N GLN A 246 40.93 -7.28 19.14
CA GLN A 246 42.09 -6.38 19.17
C GLN A 246 41.93 -5.29 20.24
N LYS A 247 40.74 -4.67 20.34
CA LYS A 247 40.44 -3.71 21.40
C LYS A 247 40.54 -4.34 22.78
N TYR A 248 39.95 -5.51 22.98
CA TYR A 248 40.02 -6.26 24.25
C TYR A 248 41.48 -6.59 24.63
N TYR A 249 42.31 -6.99 23.67
CA TYR A 249 43.74 -7.22 23.88
C TYR A 249 44.48 -5.93 24.25
N ASN A 250 44.21 -4.83 23.56
CA ASN A 250 44.80 -3.53 23.89
C ASN A 250 44.38 -3.06 25.29
N ASP A 251 43.11 -3.26 25.67
CA ASP A 251 42.59 -2.94 27.00
C ASP A 251 43.25 -3.82 28.09
N LEU A 252 43.48 -5.11 27.80
CA LEU A 252 44.25 -6.03 28.67
C LEU A 252 45.70 -5.59 28.84
N ILE A 253 46.39 -5.22 27.75
CA ILE A 253 47.77 -4.72 27.78
C ILE A 253 47.84 -3.43 28.59
N ALA A 254 46.92 -2.49 28.37
CA ALA A 254 46.87 -1.23 29.12
C ALA A 254 46.54 -1.43 30.61
N ALA A 255 45.73 -2.44 30.96
CA ALA A 255 45.48 -2.82 32.35
C ALA A 255 46.71 -3.47 32.99
N TYR A 256 47.45 -4.31 32.23
CA TYR A 256 48.71 -4.93 32.64
C TYR A 256 49.79 -3.88 32.94
N GLU A 257 49.92 -2.85 32.11
CA GLU A 257 50.86 -1.73 32.32
C GLU A 257 50.57 -0.95 33.63
N LYS A 258 49.34 -1.02 34.15
CA LYS A 258 48.93 -0.34 35.39
C LYS A 258 49.02 -1.20 36.66
N GLY A 259 49.16 -2.52 36.56
CA GLY A 259 49.12 -3.45 37.71
C GLY A 259 50.50 -4.00 38.11
N GLY A 260 50.95 -3.70 39.32
CA GLY A 260 52.18 -4.29 39.89
C GLY A 260 51.91 -5.62 40.64
N ALA A 261 52.86 -6.55 40.48
CA ALA A 261 53.16 -7.74 41.31
C ALA A 261 52.68 -9.16 40.89
N GLU A 262 51.88 -9.37 39.84
CA GLU A 262 51.63 -10.72 39.25
C GLU A 262 52.32 -10.92 37.88
N ARG A 263 53.55 -10.40 37.75
CA ARG A 263 54.17 -10.18 36.43
C ARG A 263 54.56 -11.45 35.67
N GLU A 264 55.03 -12.53 36.28
CA GLU A 264 55.68 -13.61 35.52
C GLU A 264 54.72 -14.58 34.79
N GLU A 265 53.60 -14.94 35.40
CA GLU A 265 52.62 -15.82 34.75
C GLU A 265 51.80 -15.06 33.69
N GLN A 266 51.50 -13.79 33.96
CA GLN A 266 50.84 -12.91 33.00
C GLN A 266 51.77 -12.53 31.83
N GLN A 267 53.08 -12.34 32.06
CA GLN A 267 54.05 -12.08 30.99
C GLN A 267 54.17 -13.27 30.02
N ARG A 268 54.12 -14.52 30.52
CA ARG A 268 54.10 -15.73 29.66
C ARG A 268 52.86 -15.79 28.79
N ASN A 269 51.69 -15.45 29.34
CA ASN A 269 50.44 -15.41 28.58
C ASN A 269 50.42 -14.25 27.56
N ILE A 270 51.00 -13.10 27.90
CA ILE A 270 51.14 -11.95 26.99
C ILE A 270 52.11 -12.26 25.86
N SER A 271 53.29 -12.83 26.13
CA SER A 271 54.22 -13.20 25.06
C SER A 271 53.62 -14.24 24.10
N ARG A 272 52.81 -15.18 24.60
CA ARG A 272 52.06 -16.11 23.75
C ARG A 272 51.03 -15.38 22.86
N LEU A 273 50.29 -14.43 23.44
CA LEU A 273 49.30 -13.63 22.71
C LEU A 273 49.94 -12.67 21.71
N GLU A 274 51.09 -12.08 22.02
CA GLU A 274 51.86 -11.24 21.09
C GLU A 274 52.41 -12.05 19.91
N GLU A 275 52.76 -13.32 20.12
CA GLU A 275 53.18 -14.23 19.07
C GLU A 275 52.00 -14.63 18.16
N GLU A 276 50.83 -14.90 18.74
CA GLU A 276 49.57 -15.14 17.98
C GLU A 276 49.14 -13.89 17.19
N ILE A 277 49.26 -12.69 17.76
CA ILE A 277 48.98 -11.43 17.08
C ILE A 277 50.03 -11.15 15.99
N LYS A 278 51.31 -11.49 16.21
CA LYS A 278 52.35 -11.41 15.17
C LYS A 278 52.12 -12.40 14.05
N GLU A 279 51.67 -13.62 14.33
CA GLU A 279 51.27 -14.60 13.31
C GLU A 279 50.08 -14.10 12.48
N LEU A 280 49.05 -13.55 13.15
CA LEU A 280 47.90 -12.93 12.49
C LEU A 280 48.29 -11.70 11.63
N ASN A 281 49.32 -10.94 12.03
CA ASN A 281 49.83 -9.79 11.28
C ASN A 281 50.94 -10.13 10.26
N ARG A 282 51.55 -11.33 10.33
CA ARG A 282 52.55 -11.83 9.34
C ARG A 282 51.89 -12.18 8.01
N GLY A 283 50.59 -12.44 8.01
CA GLY A 283 49.75 -12.35 6.82
C GLY A 283 49.66 -10.89 6.39
N ASN A 284 50.66 -10.40 5.65
CA ASN A 284 50.79 -9.03 5.20
C ASN A 284 49.74 -8.63 4.12
N ILE A 285 48.50 -9.10 4.25
CA ILE A 285 47.43 -9.09 3.24
C ILE A 285 46.70 -7.74 3.18
N GLY A 286 46.90 -6.87 4.17
CA GLY A 286 46.38 -5.49 4.13
C GLY A 286 46.86 -4.69 2.91
N ASN A 287 47.98 -5.07 2.31
CA ASN A 287 48.55 -4.42 1.13
C ASN A 287 48.37 -5.18 -0.19
N TYR A 288 47.87 -6.42 -0.19
CA TYR A 288 47.78 -7.25 -1.41
C TYR A 288 46.38 -7.32 -2.04
N VAL A 289 45.34 -6.83 -1.34
CA VAL A 289 43.93 -6.91 -1.78
C VAL A 289 43.46 -5.66 -2.54
N VAL A 290 44.39 -4.84 -3.04
CA VAL A 290 44.03 -3.56 -3.69
C VAL A 290 43.87 -3.69 -5.21
N CYS A 291 44.42 -4.72 -5.86
CA CYS A 291 44.42 -4.77 -7.34
C CYS A 291 43.14 -5.41 -7.96
N GLU A 292 42.45 -6.36 -7.30
CA GLU A 292 41.26 -7.05 -7.90
C GLU A 292 39.90 -6.64 -7.31
N LEU A 293 39.85 -6.02 -6.12
CA LEU A 293 38.60 -5.73 -5.40
C LEU A 293 38.18 -4.25 -5.40
N LEU A 294 38.90 -3.37 -6.10
CA LEU A 294 38.39 -2.04 -6.38
C LEU A 294 37.27 -2.15 -7.42
N PRO A 295 36.01 -1.84 -7.07
CA PRO A 295 34.93 -1.89 -8.05
C PRO A 295 35.25 -0.92 -9.18
N PHE A 296 35.15 -1.40 -10.42
CA PHE A 296 35.14 -0.54 -11.58
C PHE A 296 33.90 0.37 -11.46
N SER A 297 34.08 1.59 -10.95
CA SER A 297 33.03 2.61 -10.85
C SER A 297 33.24 3.62 -11.96
N PRO A 298 32.45 3.59 -13.05
CA PRO A 298 32.61 4.50 -14.19
C PRO A 298 32.53 5.99 -13.80
N SER A 299 31.83 6.31 -12.72
CA SER A 299 31.59 7.68 -12.26
C SER A 299 32.80 8.40 -11.68
N ALA A 300 33.88 7.70 -11.31
CA ALA A 300 35.06 8.32 -10.70
C ALA A 300 36.13 8.77 -11.73
N PHE A 301 36.02 8.38 -13.01
CA PHE A 301 37.16 8.39 -13.93
C PHE A 301 36.99 9.13 -15.27
N CYS A 302 35.81 9.69 -15.54
CA CYS A 302 35.64 10.71 -16.59
C CYS A 302 35.17 12.01 -15.90
N PRO A 303 36.09 12.93 -15.51
CA PRO A 303 35.75 14.08 -14.67
C PRO A 303 35.17 15.24 -15.52
N SER A 304 34.03 15.00 -16.16
CA SER A 304 32.91 15.93 -16.39
C SER A 304 31.91 15.28 -17.37
N PHE A 305 30.62 15.49 -17.15
CA PHE A 305 29.56 14.98 -18.02
C PHE A 305 29.33 15.83 -19.29
N ASP A 306 30.15 16.87 -19.51
CA ASP A 306 29.89 17.91 -20.51
C ASP A 306 30.71 17.80 -21.81
N ASP A 307 31.61 16.82 -21.94
CA ASP A 307 32.34 16.58 -23.20
C ASP A 307 32.46 15.08 -23.51
N PRO A 308 31.65 14.53 -24.44
CA PRO A 308 31.61 13.10 -24.73
C PRO A 308 32.81 12.57 -25.52
N PHE A 309 33.83 13.39 -25.82
CA PHE A 309 34.95 12.99 -26.70
C PHE A 309 36.35 12.99 -26.05
N ARG A 310 36.50 13.13 -24.73
CA ARG A 310 37.80 12.93 -24.08
C ARG A 310 38.04 11.48 -23.70
N ASN A 311 39.15 10.92 -24.19
CA ASN A 311 39.61 9.54 -23.98
C ASN A 311 39.66 9.16 -22.48
N CYS A 312 38.67 8.37 -22.03
CA CYS A 312 38.75 7.68 -20.75
C CYS A 312 39.68 6.46 -20.90
N LYS A 313 40.61 6.28 -19.95
CA LYS A 313 41.53 5.14 -19.95
C LYS A 313 40.73 3.85 -19.79
N ASP A 314 41.06 2.82 -20.58
CA ASP A 314 40.46 1.52 -20.42
C ASP A 314 41.04 0.76 -19.20
N ALA A 315 40.39 -0.34 -18.84
CA ALA A 315 40.77 -1.16 -17.69
C ALA A 315 42.21 -1.70 -17.79
N ASP A 316 42.73 -1.89 -19.00
CA ASP A 316 44.07 -2.41 -19.25
C ASP A 316 45.16 -1.35 -19.11
N GLU A 317 44.92 -0.12 -19.58
CA GLU A 317 45.82 1.00 -19.34
C GLU A 317 45.95 1.34 -17.86
N TYR A 318 44.84 1.28 -17.11
CA TYR A 318 44.85 1.52 -15.67
C TYR A 318 45.64 0.43 -14.93
N ARG A 319 45.42 -0.84 -15.27
CA ARG A 319 46.14 -1.98 -14.68
C ARG A 319 47.66 -1.85 -14.89
N LYS A 320 48.08 -1.53 -16.12
CA LYS A 320 49.49 -1.30 -16.46
C LYS A 320 50.09 -0.11 -15.71
N GLU A 321 49.30 0.95 -15.46
CA GLU A 321 49.76 2.09 -14.66
C GLU A 321 49.98 1.73 -13.18
N GLN A 322 49.13 0.86 -12.60
CA GLN A 322 49.28 0.38 -11.22
C GLN A 322 50.44 -0.60 -11.08
N GLU A 323 50.65 -1.47 -12.07
CA GLU A 323 51.84 -2.34 -12.17
C GLU A 323 53.13 -1.50 -12.24
N ARG A 324 53.13 -0.42 -13.03
CA ARG A 324 54.26 0.51 -13.16
C ARG A 324 54.57 1.28 -11.88
N LYS A 325 53.57 1.46 -11.01
CA LYS A 325 53.68 2.04 -9.66
C LYS A 325 54.14 1.04 -8.60
N GLY A 326 54.40 -0.22 -8.97
CA GLY A 326 54.93 -1.26 -8.09
C GLY A 326 53.89 -1.87 -7.15
N LEU A 327 52.60 -1.68 -7.42
CA LEU A 327 51.52 -2.13 -6.54
C LEU A 327 51.06 -3.57 -6.79
N CYS A 328 51.53 -4.23 -7.86
CA CYS A 328 51.24 -5.64 -8.10
C CYS A 328 52.51 -6.36 -8.65
N LEU A 329 53.11 -7.27 -7.88
CA LEU A 329 54.22 -8.15 -8.30
C LEU A 329 53.94 -9.59 -7.85
N TRP A 330 54.04 -10.55 -8.78
CA TRP A 330 54.02 -11.99 -8.50
C TRP A 330 55.39 -12.57 -8.81
N SER A 331 55.92 -13.47 -7.98
CA SER A 331 57.10 -14.28 -8.32
C SER A 331 56.68 -15.72 -8.64
N ASP A 332 57.33 -16.30 -9.66
CA ASP A 332 56.96 -17.60 -10.29
C ASP A 332 57.04 -18.82 -9.36
N ASP A 333 57.72 -18.72 -8.22
CA ASP A 333 57.81 -19.78 -7.20
C ASP A 333 56.61 -19.76 -6.25
N HIS A 334 56.02 -18.58 -6.00
CA HIS A 334 54.81 -18.45 -5.20
C HIS A 334 53.58 -18.91 -6.00
N ALA A 335 53.51 -18.56 -7.28
CA ALA A 335 52.44 -18.99 -8.17
C ALA A 335 52.37 -20.53 -8.28
N ARG A 336 53.51 -21.22 -8.36
CA ARG A 336 53.56 -22.69 -8.41
C ARG A 336 53.09 -23.36 -7.12
N ARG A 337 53.50 -22.87 -5.95
CA ARG A 337 53.00 -23.40 -4.65
C ARG A 337 51.51 -23.17 -4.46
N ILE A 338 50.99 -22.03 -4.93
CA ILE A 338 49.56 -21.73 -4.92
C ILE A 338 48.80 -22.68 -5.85
N VAL A 339 49.31 -22.98 -7.05
CA VAL A 339 48.66 -23.93 -7.98
C VAL A 339 48.65 -25.37 -7.43
N ASP A 340 49.72 -25.81 -6.76
CA ASP A 340 49.77 -27.15 -6.17
C ASP A 340 48.88 -27.27 -4.91
N GLU A 341 48.78 -26.23 -4.09
CA GLU A 341 47.80 -26.15 -3.00
C GLU A 341 46.36 -26.08 -3.53
N LEU A 342 46.11 -25.30 -4.58
CA LEU A 342 44.79 -25.21 -5.23
C LEU A 342 44.33 -26.58 -5.77
N LYS A 343 45.24 -27.37 -6.35
CA LYS A 343 44.94 -28.75 -6.79
C LYS A 343 44.57 -29.67 -5.62
N LYS A 344 45.34 -29.62 -4.52
CA LYS A 344 44.99 -30.37 -3.30
C LYS A 344 43.63 -29.94 -2.73
N LYS A 345 43.31 -28.64 -2.80
CA LYS A 345 42.04 -28.10 -2.33
C LYS A 345 40.89 -28.39 -3.29
N GLU A 346 41.12 -28.54 -4.59
CA GLU A 346 40.14 -29.04 -5.55
C GLU A 346 39.74 -30.49 -5.25
N ASP A 347 40.71 -31.36 -4.92
CA ASP A 347 40.44 -32.75 -4.50
C ASP A 347 39.67 -32.80 -3.16
N GLU A 348 40.02 -31.92 -2.21
CA GLU A 348 39.34 -31.80 -0.93
C GLU A 348 37.91 -31.23 -1.08
N LEU A 349 37.71 -30.33 -2.04
CA LEU A 349 36.41 -29.77 -2.44
C LEU A 349 35.52 -30.80 -3.15
N ALA A 350 36.09 -31.66 -3.98
CA ALA A 350 35.38 -32.79 -4.57
C ALA A 350 34.90 -33.78 -3.50
N ARG A 351 35.74 -34.03 -2.47
CA ARG A 351 35.37 -34.83 -1.31
C ARG A 351 34.25 -34.19 -0.48
N LEU A 352 34.38 -32.90 -0.13
CA LEU A 352 33.37 -32.15 0.63
C LEU A 352 32.03 -32.05 -0.11
N LYS A 353 32.03 -31.88 -1.44
CA LYS A 353 30.81 -31.94 -2.27
C LYS A 353 30.12 -33.29 -2.18
N SER A 354 30.90 -34.38 -2.21
CA SER A 354 30.39 -35.74 -2.06
C SER A 354 29.81 -35.96 -0.65
N GLU A 355 30.48 -35.47 0.39
CA GLU A 355 30.05 -35.58 1.79
C GLU A 355 28.82 -34.74 2.11
N LEU A 356 28.75 -33.48 1.66
CA LEU A 356 27.57 -32.62 1.81
C LEU A 356 26.36 -33.16 1.06
N LYS A 357 26.58 -33.67 -0.16
CA LYS A 357 25.54 -34.37 -0.93
C LYS A 357 25.08 -35.63 -0.19
N SER A 358 26.01 -36.42 0.36
CA SER A 358 25.70 -37.59 1.16
C SER A 358 24.90 -37.23 2.42
N ILE A 359 25.30 -36.22 3.20
CA ILE A 359 24.60 -35.74 4.41
C ILE A 359 23.20 -35.24 4.06
N TRP A 360 23.08 -34.47 2.99
CA TRP A 360 21.78 -33.98 2.49
C TRP A 360 20.89 -35.15 2.05
N ASP A 361 21.44 -36.10 1.30
CA ASP A 361 20.71 -37.25 0.77
C ASP A 361 20.32 -38.27 1.85
N SER A 362 21.10 -38.38 2.92
CA SER A 362 20.88 -39.29 4.05
C SER A 362 20.12 -38.67 5.23
N ASN A 363 19.82 -37.37 5.24
CA ASN A 363 18.97 -36.73 6.25
C ASN A 363 17.58 -36.34 5.72
N PRO A 364 16.61 -37.28 5.69
CA PRO A 364 15.25 -37.02 5.25
C PRO A 364 14.53 -35.98 6.13
N GLU A 365 14.86 -35.86 7.41
CA GLU A 365 14.30 -34.83 8.29
C GLU A 365 14.81 -33.43 7.93
N LEU A 366 16.09 -33.26 7.55
CA LEU A 366 16.60 -31.97 7.07
C LEU A 366 15.92 -31.56 5.75
N LYS A 367 15.72 -32.50 4.82
CA LYS A 367 14.96 -32.28 3.58
C LYS A 367 13.50 -31.92 3.85
N LYS A 368 12.87 -32.59 4.83
CA LYS A 368 11.50 -32.35 5.26
C LYS A 368 11.34 -31.00 5.94
N THR A 369 12.31 -30.59 6.77
CA THR A 369 12.36 -29.26 7.41
C THR A 369 12.62 -28.16 6.38
N ALA A 370 13.57 -28.32 5.46
CA ALA A 370 13.83 -27.36 4.39
C ALA A 370 12.61 -27.18 3.45
N LYS A 371 11.93 -28.29 3.13
CA LYS A 371 10.66 -28.30 2.37
C LYS A 371 9.52 -27.67 3.17
N ALA A 372 9.45 -27.90 4.47
CA ALA A 372 8.47 -27.27 5.37
C ALA A 372 8.74 -25.76 5.58
N LEU A 373 9.98 -25.32 5.41
CA LEU A 373 10.40 -23.91 5.45
C LEU A 373 10.34 -23.22 4.08
N GLY A 374 9.97 -23.92 3.01
CA GLY A 374 9.82 -23.33 1.67
C GLY A 374 11.14 -22.90 1.00
N ILE A 375 12.29 -23.37 1.50
CA ILE A 375 13.61 -23.08 0.92
C ILE A 375 13.71 -23.88 -0.39
N LYS A 376 13.67 -23.20 -1.55
CA LYS A 376 13.95 -23.84 -2.85
C LYS A 376 15.39 -24.32 -2.88
N GLU A 377 15.65 -25.44 -3.55
CA GLU A 377 17.01 -25.92 -3.81
C GLU A 377 17.81 -24.80 -4.49
N LEU A 378 19.02 -24.52 -3.99
CA LEU A 378 19.97 -23.61 -4.65
C LEU A 378 20.13 -24.05 -6.10
N SER A 379 19.95 -23.13 -7.05
CA SER A 379 20.19 -23.45 -8.45
C SER A 379 21.67 -23.83 -8.63
N LYS A 380 21.95 -24.65 -9.66
CA LYS A 380 23.32 -25.06 -10.00
C LYS A 380 24.27 -23.86 -10.14
N ASN A 381 23.78 -22.72 -10.62
CA ASN A 381 24.57 -21.50 -10.78
C ASN A 381 24.83 -20.79 -9.44
N GLU A 382 23.84 -20.72 -8.54
CA GLU A 382 24.02 -20.15 -7.19
C GLU A 382 24.99 -21.00 -6.36
N ALA A 383 24.90 -22.33 -6.49
CA ALA A 383 25.83 -23.25 -5.85
C ALA A 383 27.26 -23.07 -6.38
N VAL A 384 27.46 -22.91 -7.70
CA VAL A 384 28.78 -22.69 -8.30
C VAL A 384 29.38 -21.34 -7.91
N GLN A 385 28.60 -20.27 -7.83
CA GLN A 385 29.08 -18.95 -7.40
C GLN A 385 29.49 -18.94 -5.93
N ALA A 386 28.66 -19.52 -5.04
CA ALA A 386 29.02 -19.67 -3.63
C ALA A 386 30.32 -20.48 -3.46
N LEU A 387 30.50 -21.52 -4.28
CA LEU A 387 31.68 -22.37 -4.26
C LEU A 387 32.94 -21.65 -4.73
N ALA A 388 32.87 -20.89 -5.83
CA ALA A 388 33.99 -20.10 -6.34
C ALA A 388 34.48 -19.08 -5.30
N LEU A 389 33.54 -18.44 -4.59
CA LEU A 389 33.83 -17.47 -3.53
C LEU A 389 34.46 -18.10 -2.28
N VAL A 390 33.98 -19.29 -1.87
CA VAL A 390 34.62 -20.07 -0.80
C VAL A 390 36.05 -20.48 -1.20
N THR A 391 36.26 -20.88 -2.46
CA THR A 391 37.60 -21.21 -2.97
C THR A 391 38.52 -19.98 -2.99
N THR A 392 38.04 -18.81 -3.41
CA THR A 392 38.83 -17.56 -3.37
C THR A 392 39.20 -17.17 -1.93
N ALA A 393 38.26 -17.29 -1.00
CA ALA A 393 38.50 -16.90 0.38
C ALA A 393 39.38 -17.92 1.14
N LEU A 394 39.35 -19.21 0.77
CA LEU A 394 40.32 -20.22 1.20
C LEU A 394 41.71 -20.01 0.58
N ALA A 395 41.78 -19.61 -0.69
CA ALA A 395 43.04 -19.31 -1.39
C ALA A 395 43.78 -18.09 -0.80
N LEU A 396 43.07 -17.21 -0.10
CA LEU A 396 43.63 -16.09 0.64
C LEU A 396 44.11 -16.46 2.07
N GLY A 397 44.15 -17.75 2.41
CA GLY A 397 44.72 -18.23 3.67
C GLY A 397 43.80 -18.08 4.89
N TYR A 398 42.51 -17.81 4.70
CA TYR A 398 41.55 -17.70 5.80
C TYR A 398 40.98 -19.08 6.15
N GLU A 399 41.03 -19.46 7.44
CA GLU A 399 40.16 -20.50 8.00
C GLU A 399 38.72 -19.97 8.02
N LEU A 400 38.03 -20.09 6.88
CA LEU A 400 36.60 -19.82 6.85
C LEU A 400 35.89 -20.92 7.60
N ASP A 401 35.28 -20.56 8.72
CA ASP A 401 34.31 -21.41 9.36
C ASP A 401 33.11 -21.56 8.41
N VAL A 402 33.12 -22.64 7.63
CA VAL A 402 32.05 -23.03 6.71
C VAL A 402 30.70 -23.09 7.44
N LYS A 403 30.70 -23.35 8.76
CA LYS A 403 29.48 -23.32 9.58
C LYS A 403 28.96 -21.90 9.76
N ALA A 404 29.85 -20.91 9.93
CA ALA A 404 29.46 -19.50 10.02
C ALA A 404 28.85 -19.00 8.70
N ILE A 405 29.44 -19.37 7.56
CA ILE A 405 28.88 -19.03 6.23
C ILE A 405 27.52 -19.71 6.02
N ALA A 406 27.41 -21.01 6.34
CA ALA A 406 26.15 -21.74 6.21
C ALA A 406 25.06 -21.18 7.14
N LEU A 407 25.43 -20.75 8.35
CA LEU A 407 24.52 -20.12 9.30
C LEU A 407 24.08 -18.73 8.82
N ASP A 408 24.99 -17.90 8.30
CA ASP A 408 24.63 -16.59 7.73
C ASP A 408 23.75 -16.74 6.48
N ALA A 409 24.04 -17.75 5.64
CA ALA A 409 23.20 -18.08 4.49
C ALA A 409 21.77 -18.47 4.92
N ALA A 410 21.65 -19.39 5.88
CA ALA A 410 20.37 -19.82 6.42
C ALA A 410 19.62 -18.66 7.08
N TYR A 411 20.31 -17.84 7.87
CA TYR A 411 19.78 -16.65 8.51
C TYR A 411 19.24 -15.66 7.48
N SER A 412 19.97 -15.44 6.39
CA SER A 412 19.61 -14.42 5.39
C SER A 412 18.45 -14.85 4.51
N GLN A 413 18.40 -16.13 4.16
CA GLN A 413 17.22 -16.71 3.50
C GLN A 413 16.00 -16.67 4.41
N PHE A 414 16.16 -16.95 5.70
CA PHE A 414 15.10 -16.83 6.68
C PHE A 414 14.64 -15.38 6.89
N PHE A 415 15.58 -14.43 6.93
CA PHE A 415 15.28 -13.00 7.06
C PHE A 415 14.50 -12.51 5.83
N LYS A 416 14.97 -12.82 4.62
CA LYS A 416 14.23 -12.55 3.37
C LYS A 416 12.81 -13.12 3.42
N TYR A 417 12.66 -14.39 3.76
CA TYR A 417 11.34 -15.02 3.88
C TYR A 417 10.44 -14.30 4.90
N SER A 418 11.01 -13.94 6.07
CA SER A 418 10.27 -13.25 7.14
C SER A 418 9.78 -11.88 6.71
N VAL A 419 10.62 -11.14 5.98
CA VAL A 419 10.34 -9.82 5.41
C VAL A 419 9.28 -9.91 4.31
N GLU A 420 9.38 -10.89 3.40
CA GLU A 420 8.33 -11.16 2.39
C GLU A 420 6.98 -11.49 3.04
N LYS A 421 6.99 -12.33 4.10
CA LYS A 421 5.77 -12.67 4.85
C LYS A 421 5.20 -11.51 5.63
N ALA A 422 6.03 -10.57 6.09
CA ALA A 422 5.57 -9.35 6.74
C ALA A 422 4.75 -8.49 5.78
N GLY A 423 5.19 -8.32 4.53
CA GLY A 423 4.44 -7.58 3.52
C GLY A 423 3.16 -8.29 3.07
N GLU A 424 3.17 -9.63 2.93
CA GLU A 424 1.92 -10.40 2.68
C GLU A 424 0.91 -10.24 3.83
N ALA A 425 1.38 -10.32 5.08
CA ALA A 425 0.55 -10.13 6.26
C ALA A 425 0.01 -8.70 6.36
N TYR A 426 0.73 -7.71 5.83
CA TYR A 426 0.29 -6.32 5.78
C TYR A 426 -0.93 -6.15 4.86
N ILE A 427 -0.85 -6.66 3.63
CA ILE A 427 -2.01 -6.67 2.72
C ILE A 427 -3.19 -7.41 3.34
N SER A 428 -2.93 -8.57 3.96
CA SER A 428 -3.97 -9.36 4.65
C SER A 428 -4.63 -8.59 5.80
N ALA A 429 -3.86 -7.83 6.57
CA ALA A 429 -4.36 -7.02 7.68
C ALA A 429 -5.24 -5.86 7.18
N ASN A 430 -4.86 -5.21 6.07
CA ASN A 430 -5.68 -4.16 5.44
C ASN A 430 -7.02 -4.72 4.93
N ILE A 431 -7.00 -5.85 4.22
CA ILE A 431 -8.23 -6.52 3.75
C ILE A 431 -9.10 -6.96 4.94
N SER A 432 -8.49 -7.46 6.01
CA SER A 432 -9.23 -7.88 7.22
C SER A 432 -9.84 -6.69 7.95
N THR A 433 -9.15 -5.56 7.99
CA THR A 433 -9.66 -4.30 8.54
C THR A 433 -10.84 -3.80 7.72
N ALA A 434 -10.73 -3.79 6.39
CA ALA A 434 -11.80 -3.41 5.47
C ALA A 434 -13.07 -4.26 5.68
N LYS A 435 -12.92 -5.59 5.87
CA LYS A 435 -14.04 -6.47 6.20
C LYS A 435 -14.76 -6.03 7.47
N LEU A 436 -14.02 -5.74 8.53
CA LEU A 436 -14.60 -5.37 9.81
C LEU A 436 -15.30 -4.01 9.74
N ILE A 437 -14.72 -3.05 9.02
CA ILE A 437 -15.33 -1.74 8.75
C ILE A 437 -16.65 -1.93 7.99
N ALA A 438 -16.62 -2.66 6.87
CA ALA A 438 -17.81 -2.91 6.06
C ALA A 438 -18.86 -3.78 6.78
N ASP A 439 -18.48 -4.58 7.79
CA ASP A 439 -19.41 -5.28 8.67
C ASP A 439 -19.97 -4.38 9.81
N GLY A 440 -19.65 -3.08 9.79
CA GLY A 440 -20.10 -2.10 10.78
C GLY A 440 -19.49 -2.31 12.17
N LYS A 441 -18.31 -2.95 12.27
CA LYS A 441 -17.62 -3.09 13.55
C LYS A 441 -17.01 -1.76 13.95
N ASN A 442 -17.04 -1.47 15.25
CA ASN A 442 -16.43 -0.27 15.81
C ASN A 442 -14.92 -0.23 15.58
N TYR A 443 -14.32 0.94 15.76
CA TYR A 443 -12.89 1.17 15.54
C TYR A 443 -11.98 0.19 16.26
N THR A 444 -12.21 -0.06 17.55
CA THR A 444 -11.33 -0.93 18.36
C THR A 444 -11.27 -2.35 17.79
N VAL A 445 -12.40 -2.85 17.27
CA VAL A 445 -12.45 -4.15 16.62
C VAL A 445 -11.85 -4.07 15.22
N SER A 446 -12.20 -3.05 14.44
CA SER A 446 -11.78 -2.91 13.04
C SER A 446 -10.28 -2.68 12.87
N ALA A 447 -9.64 -1.89 13.74
CA ALA A 447 -8.20 -1.64 13.70
C ALA A 447 -7.35 -2.82 14.19
N LYS A 448 -7.97 -3.80 14.86
CA LYS A 448 -7.28 -4.94 15.46
C LYS A 448 -6.33 -5.67 14.50
N PRO A 449 -6.70 -6.02 13.25
CA PRO A 449 -5.79 -6.72 12.34
C PRO A 449 -4.49 -5.96 12.06
N ILE A 450 -4.56 -4.64 11.92
CA ILE A 450 -3.39 -3.78 11.69
C ILE A 450 -2.55 -3.66 12.96
N THR A 451 -3.17 -3.50 14.12
CA THR A 451 -2.42 -3.48 15.40
C THR A 451 -1.75 -4.83 15.70
N GLU A 452 -2.41 -5.95 15.38
CA GLU A 452 -1.83 -7.29 15.49
C GLU A 452 -0.69 -7.48 14.49
N TRP A 453 -0.83 -7.01 13.25
CA TRP A 453 0.26 -7.01 12.27
C TRP A 453 1.44 -6.18 12.77
N LEU A 454 1.21 -4.97 13.27
CA LEU A 454 2.27 -4.09 13.74
C LEU A 454 3.01 -4.71 14.94
N ALA A 455 2.29 -5.34 15.86
CA ALA A 455 2.90 -6.06 16.98
C ALA A 455 3.72 -7.29 16.53
N CYS A 456 3.27 -7.99 15.49
CA CYS A 456 3.88 -9.23 15.02
C CYS A 456 5.03 -9.05 14.02
N TYR A 457 4.89 -8.09 13.11
CA TYR A 457 5.75 -7.91 11.94
C TYR A 457 6.41 -6.54 11.91
N GLY A 458 5.88 -5.55 12.63
CA GLY A 458 6.47 -4.21 12.73
C GLY A 458 7.96 -4.20 13.12
N PRO A 459 8.41 -5.02 14.10
CA PRO A 459 9.83 -5.05 14.49
C PRO A 459 10.79 -5.40 13.34
N ILE A 460 10.37 -6.20 12.36
CA ILE A 460 11.21 -6.62 11.22
C ILE A 460 11.73 -5.40 10.44
N TYR A 461 10.89 -4.38 10.29
CA TYR A 461 11.22 -3.16 9.56
C TYR A 461 11.94 -2.10 10.41
N THR A 462 12.25 -2.41 11.68
CA THR A 462 12.98 -1.48 12.56
C THR A 462 14.47 -1.76 12.64
N GLY A 463 14.94 -2.87 12.06
CA GLY A 463 16.31 -3.33 12.18
C GLY A 463 16.64 -3.89 13.58
N ASP A 464 15.65 -4.06 14.46
CA ASP A 464 15.87 -4.77 15.73
C ASP A 464 16.26 -6.22 15.40
N PRO A 465 17.41 -6.72 15.94
CA PRO A 465 17.86 -8.07 15.67
C PRO A 465 16.79 -9.03 16.19
N ILE A 466 16.21 -9.82 15.27
CA ILE A 466 15.14 -10.86 15.24
C ILE A 466 14.76 -11.59 16.58
N GLY A 467 14.88 -10.95 17.74
CA GLY A 467 15.04 -11.61 19.03
C GLY A 467 13.83 -11.58 19.96
N THR A 468 12.75 -10.86 19.65
CA THR A 468 11.62 -10.73 20.59
C THR A 468 10.29 -11.26 20.05
N VAL A 469 10.00 -11.15 18.75
CA VAL A 469 8.83 -11.79 18.12
C VAL A 469 9.12 -12.06 16.64
N THR A 470 9.28 -13.32 16.24
CA THR A 470 9.39 -13.68 14.83
C THR A 470 8.00 -13.90 14.21
N PRO A 471 7.83 -13.77 12.87
CA PRO A 471 6.61 -14.20 12.17
C PRO A 471 6.15 -15.60 12.58
N HIS A 472 7.10 -16.51 12.77
CA HIS A 472 6.85 -17.86 13.25
C HIS A 472 6.38 -17.89 14.70
N MET A 473 6.82 -16.99 15.58
CA MET A 473 6.24 -16.86 16.92
C MET A 473 4.80 -16.36 16.86
N CYS A 474 4.44 -15.49 15.93
CA CYS A 474 3.05 -15.05 15.75
C CYS A 474 2.16 -16.10 15.07
N ASP A 475 2.67 -16.79 14.05
CA ASP A 475 1.97 -17.92 13.42
C ASP A 475 1.88 -19.11 14.35
N ALA A 476 2.94 -19.41 15.11
CA ALA A 476 2.91 -20.38 16.19
C ALA A 476 1.98 -19.91 17.30
N ALA A 477 1.96 -18.64 17.69
CA ALA A 477 1.01 -18.11 18.66
C ALA A 477 -0.44 -18.18 18.16
N LYS A 478 -0.73 -17.93 16.87
CA LYS A 478 -2.06 -18.09 16.27
C LYS A 478 -2.48 -19.56 16.20
N LYS A 479 -1.59 -20.45 15.74
CA LYS A 479 -1.82 -21.90 15.71
C LYS A 479 -1.96 -22.45 17.12
N LEU A 480 -1.10 -22.03 18.06
CA LEU A 480 -1.20 -22.30 19.49
C LEU A 480 -2.44 -21.67 20.10
N LYS A 481 -3.00 -20.56 19.59
CA LYS A 481 -4.26 -19.96 20.06
C LYS A 481 -5.48 -20.77 19.63
N ASN A 482 -5.46 -21.30 18.40
CA ASN A 482 -6.48 -22.24 17.93
C ASN A 482 -6.37 -23.58 18.68
N LEU A 483 -5.15 -24.11 18.82
CA LEU A 483 -4.87 -25.29 19.64
C LEU A 483 -5.25 -25.02 21.10
N GLN A 484 -4.94 -23.85 21.66
CA GLN A 484 -5.27 -23.37 23.02
C GLN A 484 -6.78 -23.25 23.22
N SER A 485 -7.55 -22.85 22.22
CA SER A 485 -9.01 -22.75 22.38
C SER A 485 -9.59 -24.14 22.60
N GLN A 486 -9.14 -25.09 21.80
CA GLN A 486 -9.49 -26.51 21.91
C GLN A 486 -8.91 -27.14 23.20
N LEU A 487 -7.64 -26.87 23.50
CA LEU A 487 -6.92 -27.41 24.66
C LEU A 487 -7.38 -26.76 25.97
N SER A 488 -7.83 -25.50 25.99
CA SER A 488 -8.33 -24.85 27.21
C SER A 488 -9.74 -25.29 27.56
N GLU A 489 -10.59 -25.60 26.58
CA GLU A 489 -11.85 -26.32 26.85
C GLU A 489 -11.55 -27.70 27.44
N SER A 490 -10.59 -28.42 26.86
CA SER A 490 -10.19 -29.76 27.32
C SER A 490 -9.49 -29.74 28.70
N LEU A 491 -8.65 -28.72 28.95
CA LEU A 491 -7.91 -28.54 30.21
C LEU A 491 -8.77 -27.94 31.31
N LYS A 492 -9.83 -27.19 31.00
CA LYS A 492 -10.78 -26.69 32.01
C LYS A 492 -11.59 -27.81 32.64
N ASP A 493 -11.81 -28.89 31.90
CA ASP A 493 -12.41 -30.12 32.43
C ASP A 493 -11.38 -30.97 33.18
N LEU A 494 -10.15 -31.13 32.66
CA LEU A 494 -9.07 -31.85 33.35
C LEU A 494 -8.53 -31.17 34.63
N ALA A 495 -8.53 -29.84 34.68
CA ALA A 495 -8.03 -29.07 35.83
C ALA A 495 -9.03 -29.03 37.01
N LYS A 496 -10.28 -29.45 36.81
CA LYS A 496 -11.23 -29.68 37.91
C LYS A 496 -10.89 -30.92 38.74
N ASP A 497 -10.21 -31.89 38.12
CA ASP A 497 -9.96 -33.20 38.72
C ASP A 497 -8.53 -33.39 39.25
N HIS A 498 -7.58 -32.51 38.90
CA HIS A 498 -6.18 -32.65 39.34
C HIS A 498 -5.48 -31.33 39.74
N ASN A 499 -5.17 -31.21 41.04
CA ASN A 499 -4.52 -30.06 41.68
C ASN A 499 -3.14 -29.66 41.11
N GLY A 500 -2.42 -30.57 40.44
CA GLY A 500 -1.09 -30.27 39.87
C GLY A 500 -1.11 -29.42 38.59
N LEU A 501 -2.17 -29.56 37.78
CA LEU A 501 -2.32 -28.84 36.51
C LEU A 501 -2.78 -27.38 36.69
N ALA A 502 -3.32 -27.05 37.87
CA ALA A 502 -3.75 -25.70 38.20
C ALA A 502 -2.58 -24.69 38.23
N SER A 503 -1.38 -25.11 38.65
CA SER A 503 -0.21 -24.22 38.72
C SER A 503 0.33 -23.86 37.33
N ILE A 504 0.42 -24.85 36.43
CA ILE A 504 0.83 -24.66 35.03
C ILE A 504 -0.20 -23.80 34.29
N TYR A 505 -1.49 -24.05 34.52
CA TYR A 505 -2.58 -23.22 34.00
C TYR A 505 -2.51 -21.77 34.50
N SER A 506 -2.12 -21.54 35.77
CA SER A 506 -1.97 -20.20 36.34
C SER A 506 -0.78 -19.41 35.75
N GLN A 507 0.38 -20.05 35.57
CA GLN A 507 1.58 -19.42 34.98
C GLN A 507 1.35 -19.08 33.50
N TYR A 508 0.67 -19.97 32.78
CA TYR A 508 0.25 -19.73 31.41
C TYR A 508 -0.69 -18.52 31.29
N ASN A 509 -1.69 -18.42 32.17
CA ASN A 509 -2.59 -17.26 32.20
C ASN A 509 -1.87 -15.96 32.56
N GLN A 510 -0.82 -16.03 33.37
CA GLN A 510 0.01 -14.87 33.72
C GLN A 510 0.80 -14.35 32.52
N ILE A 511 1.50 -15.22 31.77
CA ILE A 511 2.24 -14.83 30.56
C ILE A 511 1.30 -14.23 29.51
N LYS A 512 0.09 -14.80 29.34
CA LYS A 512 -0.96 -14.24 28.48
C LYS A 512 -1.37 -12.84 28.91
N LYS A 513 -1.55 -12.62 30.21
CA LYS A 513 -1.90 -11.31 30.79
C LYS A 513 -0.79 -10.30 30.54
N ASP A 514 0.47 -10.70 30.62
CA ASP A 514 1.62 -9.83 30.44
C ASP A 514 1.82 -9.42 28.97
N ILE A 515 1.64 -10.34 28.02
CA ILE A 515 1.67 -10.04 26.57
C ILE A 515 0.53 -9.10 26.18
N ASN A 516 -0.69 -9.38 26.65
CA ASN A 516 -1.84 -8.50 26.38
C ASN A 516 -1.66 -7.12 27.02
N ALA A 517 -1.13 -7.06 28.25
CA ALA A 517 -0.84 -5.79 28.92
C ALA A 517 0.29 -5.01 28.24
N LEU A 518 1.28 -5.68 27.64
CA LEU A 518 2.32 -5.03 26.85
C LEU A 518 1.74 -4.45 25.54
N SER A 519 0.95 -5.25 24.81
CA SER A 519 0.27 -4.80 23.59
C SER A 519 -0.70 -3.64 23.85
N GLU A 520 -1.49 -3.71 24.93
CA GLU A 520 -2.37 -2.61 25.34
C GLU A 520 -1.61 -1.36 25.81
N ARG A 521 -0.48 -1.51 26.52
CA ARG A 521 0.34 -0.37 26.96
C ARG A 521 1.01 0.31 25.77
N ILE A 522 1.60 -0.45 24.85
CA ILE A 522 2.18 0.10 23.61
C ILE A 522 1.08 0.75 22.77
N GLY A 523 -0.09 0.11 22.64
CA GLY A 523 -1.27 0.69 22.00
C GLY A 523 -1.72 2.02 22.61
N LYS A 524 -1.95 2.06 23.93
CA LYS A 524 -2.53 3.22 24.63
C LYS A 524 -1.55 4.38 24.83
N HIS A 525 -0.27 4.11 25.06
CA HIS A 525 0.73 5.17 25.30
C HIS A 525 1.14 5.85 23.99
N VAL A 526 1.22 5.09 22.90
CA VAL A 526 1.66 5.61 21.60
C VAL A 526 0.54 6.38 20.87
N VAL A 527 -0.72 5.99 21.04
CA VAL A 527 -1.90 6.75 20.54
C VAL A 527 -1.95 8.17 21.16
N LYS A 528 -1.60 8.31 22.45
CA LYS A 528 -1.60 9.60 23.16
C LYS A 528 -0.42 10.51 22.84
N GLU A 529 0.74 9.97 22.44
CA GLU A 529 1.93 10.79 22.14
C GLU A 529 2.01 11.29 20.69
N ILE A 530 1.21 10.73 19.79
CA ILE A 530 1.33 10.98 18.34
C ILE A 530 0.13 11.75 17.79
N LEU A 531 -1.06 11.57 18.35
CA LEU A 531 -2.25 12.26 17.89
C LEU A 531 -2.39 13.59 18.60
N ASN A 532 -2.60 14.65 17.83
CA ASN A 532 -3.09 15.90 18.40
C ASN A 532 -4.60 15.75 18.76
N ASP A 533 -5.11 16.68 19.57
CA ASP A 533 -6.50 16.66 20.03
C ASP A 533 -7.52 16.59 18.88
N ASP A 534 -7.18 17.15 17.72
CA ASP A 534 -8.03 17.16 16.54
C ASP A 534 -8.09 15.80 15.86
N GLN A 535 -6.96 15.10 15.74
CA GLN A 535 -6.90 13.72 15.27
C GLN A 535 -7.60 12.76 16.23
N GLU A 536 -7.51 12.98 17.55
CA GLU A 536 -8.27 12.18 18.53
C GLU A 536 -9.79 12.43 18.40
N LYS A 537 -10.23 13.67 18.20
CA LYS A 537 -11.64 13.99 17.93
C LYS A 537 -12.14 13.33 16.65
N MET A 538 -11.35 13.38 15.57
CA MET A 538 -11.66 12.72 14.31
C MET A 538 -11.84 11.21 14.50
N LEU A 539 -10.93 10.55 15.22
CA LEU A 539 -11.06 9.13 15.56
C LEU A 539 -12.33 8.80 16.34
N ARG A 540 -12.71 9.63 17.31
CA ARG A 540 -13.93 9.45 18.09
C ARG A 540 -15.18 9.54 17.21
N TRP A 541 -15.20 10.46 16.25
CA TRP A 541 -16.31 10.60 15.30
C TRP A 541 -16.40 9.43 14.33
N ILE A 542 -15.27 8.95 13.81
CA ILE A 542 -15.24 7.86 12.80
C ILE A 542 -15.45 6.48 13.43
N SER A 543 -15.32 6.35 14.74
CA SER A 543 -15.53 5.08 15.43
C SER A 543 -16.98 4.61 15.47
N ASN A 544 -17.96 5.49 15.18
CA ASN A 544 -19.39 5.20 15.20
C ASN A 544 -20.09 5.85 13.99
N PRO A 545 -21.18 5.26 13.47
CA PRO A 545 -21.99 5.91 12.45
C PRO A 545 -22.44 7.31 12.92
N PRO A 546 -22.29 8.37 12.11
CA PRO A 546 -22.60 9.71 12.57
C PRO A 546 -24.10 9.88 12.82
N SER A 547 -24.43 10.57 13.91
CA SER A 547 -25.77 11.09 14.13
C SER A 547 -25.99 12.36 13.30
N ASP A 548 -27.25 12.74 13.14
CA ASP A 548 -27.64 13.97 12.46
C ASP A 548 -26.98 15.20 13.11
N ASP A 549 -26.90 15.23 14.44
CA ASP A 549 -26.22 16.31 15.18
C ASP A 549 -24.72 16.37 14.88
N VAL A 550 -24.05 15.22 14.77
CA VAL A 550 -22.61 15.18 14.49
C VAL A 550 -22.32 15.79 13.12
N ILE A 551 -23.07 15.38 12.09
CA ILE A 551 -22.86 15.91 10.74
C ILE A 551 -23.29 17.38 10.64
N ASN A 552 -24.43 17.77 11.22
CA ASN A 552 -24.86 19.17 11.25
C ASN A 552 -23.83 20.07 11.93
N ASN A 553 -23.23 19.63 13.04
CA ASN A 553 -22.21 20.42 13.73
C ASN A 553 -20.92 20.55 12.93
N ALA A 554 -20.50 19.51 12.20
CA ALA A 554 -19.34 19.61 11.32
C ALA A 554 -19.52 20.62 10.19
N PHE A 555 -20.74 20.73 9.66
CA PHE A 555 -21.10 21.65 8.58
C PHE A 555 -21.45 23.07 9.04
N LYS A 556 -21.43 23.33 10.36
CA LYS A 556 -21.46 24.68 10.95
C LYS A 556 -20.07 25.33 11.06
N MET A 557 -18.99 24.55 10.90
CA MET A 557 -17.62 25.07 10.99
C MET A 557 -17.19 25.65 9.64
N ASP A 558 -16.71 26.88 9.58
CA ASP A 558 -16.31 27.53 8.32
C ASP A 558 -14.96 27.04 7.78
N GLY A 559 -14.15 26.35 8.59
CA GLY A 559 -12.75 26.08 8.28
C GLY A 559 -11.97 27.41 8.24
N LEU A 560 -11.19 27.68 9.29
CA LEU A 560 -10.62 29.00 9.62
C LEU A 560 -10.21 29.83 8.40
N ASN A 561 -9.47 29.24 7.46
CA ASN A 561 -8.94 29.89 6.26
C ASN A 561 -9.72 29.61 4.97
N LYS A 562 -10.49 28.50 4.89
CA LYS A 562 -11.16 28.08 3.64
C LYS A 562 -12.55 28.69 3.43
N LYS A 563 -13.18 29.23 4.48
CA LYS A 563 -14.50 29.89 4.40
C LYS A 563 -15.54 29.03 3.67
N LEU A 564 -15.58 27.76 4.07
CA LEU A 564 -16.48 26.73 3.58
C LEU A 564 -17.93 27.14 3.77
N LEU A 565 -18.79 26.72 2.86
CA LEU A 565 -20.23 26.95 2.97
C LEU A 565 -20.76 26.39 4.30
N LEU A 566 -21.59 27.17 4.98
CA LEU A 566 -22.25 26.76 6.23
C LEU A 566 -23.60 26.15 5.90
N ILE A 567 -23.83 24.92 6.35
CA ILE A 567 -25.03 24.15 6.04
C ILE A 567 -25.55 23.54 7.36
N PRO A 568 -26.24 24.33 8.20
CA PRO A 568 -26.62 23.88 9.54
C PRO A 568 -27.62 22.72 9.55
N ASP A 569 -28.33 22.51 8.44
CA ASP A 569 -29.35 21.50 8.17
C ASP A 569 -28.87 20.40 7.19
N VAL A 570 -27.55 20.20 7.07
CA VAL A 570 -26.95 19.30 6.05
C VAL A 570 -27.54 17.89 6.10
N SER A 571 -27.84 17.38 7.29
CA SER A 571 -28.42 16.04 7.47
C SER A 571 -29.77 15.87 6.78
N GLU A 572 -30.63 16.90 6.74
CA GLU A 572 -31.93 16.89 6.08
C GLU A 572 -31.74 16.89 4.56
N ARG A 573 -30.87 17.77 4.06
CA ARG A 573 -30.51 17.87 2.63
C ARG A 573 -29.96 16.56 2.08
N ILE A 574 -29.00 15.94 2.78
CA ILE A 574 -28.41 14.65 2.37
C ILE A 574 -29.47 13.55 2.37
N LYS A 575 -30.38 13.52 3.34
CA LYS A 575 -31.49 12.54 3.36
C LYS A 575 -32.45 12.74 2.18
N GLY A 576 -32.73 13.99 1.82
CA GLY A 576 -33.52 14.32 0.64
C GLY A 576 -32.84 13.90 -0.65
N ASP A 577 -31.53 14.19 -0.81
CA ASP A 577 -30.72 13.71 -1.95
C ASP A 577 -30.76 12.19 -2.09
N MET A 578 -30.65 11.48 -0.97
CA MET A 578 -30.69 10.03 -0.91
C MET A 578 -32.08 9.43 -1.17
N HIS A 579 -33.13 10.26 -1.22
CA HIS A 579 -34.53 9.85 -1.32
C HIS A 579 -34.86 8.76 -0.30
N LEU A 580 -34.53 9.00 0.98
CA LEU A 580 -34.69 7.98 2.03
C LEU A 580 -36.14 7.49 2.14
N LYS A 581 -36.31 6.17 2.02
CA LYS A 581 -37.57 5.45 2.25
C LYS A 581 -37.30 4.36 3.29
N ASN A 582 -38.07 4.35 4.39
CA ASN A 582 -37.88 3.41 5.50
C ASN A 582 -36.45 3.39 6.08
N GLY A 583 -35.81 4.56 6.17
CA GLY A 583 -34.43 4.69 6.66
C GLY A 583 -33.38 4.07 5.74
N LYS A 584 -33.67 3.92 4.44
CA LYS A 584 -32.74 3.44 3.42
C LYS A 584 -32.79 4.31 2.18
N PHE A 585 -31.65 4.58 1.55
CA PHE A 585 -31.60 5.32 0.30
C PHE A 585 -32.11 4.46 -0.86
N SER A 586 -32.65 5.14 -1.87
CA SER A 586 -33.10 4.53 -3.11
C SER A 586 -31.96 4.60 -4.15
N PRO A 587 -31.30 3.48 -4.51
CA PRO A 587 -30.18 3.50 -5.46
C PRO A 587 -30.55 4.04 -6.83
N GLN A 588 -31.82 3.90 -7.22
CA GLN A 588 -32.34 4.39 -8.49
C GLN A 588 -32.59 5.89 -8.46
N GLU A 589 -32.83 6.50 -7.29
CA GLU A 589 -33.15 7.93 -7.16
C GLU A 589 -31.94 8.73 -6.68
N PHE A 590 -31.06 8.15 -5.84
CA PHE A 590 -29.84 8.80 -5.37
C PHE A 590 -28.79 8.87 -6.49
N ALA A 591 -28.73 10.02 -7.16
CA ALA A 591 -27.96 10.22 -8.40
C ALA A 591 -26.48 9.77 -8.34
N PRO A 592 -25.70 10.07 -7.27
CA PRO A 592 -24.31 9.60 -7.17
C PRO A 592 -24.18 8.08 -7.26
N VAL A 593 -25.02 7.32 -6.53
CA VAL A 593 -24.99 5.85 -6.53
C VAL A 593 -25.52 5.29 -7.85
N TYR A 594 -26.60 5.85 -8.38
CA TYR A 594 -27.12 5.45 -9.68
C TYR A 594 -26.06 5.59 -10.78
N ASN A 595 -25.40 6.74 -10.84
CA ASN A 595 -24.40 7.05 -11.85
C ASN A 595 -23.13 6.21 -11.69
N ALA A 596 -22.70 5.95 -10.45
CA ALA A 596 -21.61 5.02 -10.16
C ALA A 596 -21.91 3.63 -10.75
N ILE A 597 -23.11 3.10 -10.50
CA ILE A 597 -23.54 1.80 -11.08
C ILE A 597 -23.50 1.85 -12.61
N GLN A 598 -24.05 2.90 -13.24
CA GLN A 598 -24.06 3.00 -14.70
C GLN A 598 -22.65 3.09 -15.30
N LEU A 599 -21.76 3.90 -14.73
CA LEU A 599 -20.40 4.04 -15.23
C LEU A 599 -19.58 2.76 -15.00
N SER A 600 -19.79 2.07 -13.88
CA SER A 600 -19.17 0.75 -13.64
C SER A 600 -19.63 -0.30 -14.64
N LYS A 601 -20.90 -0.28 -15.07
CA LYS A 601 -21.39 -1.14 -16.16
C LYS A 601 -20.76 -0.77 -17.51
N LEU A 602 -20.69 0.53 -17.84
CA LEU A 602 -20.01 1.01 -19.05
C LEU A 602 -18.54 0.60 -19.09
N ALA A 603 -17.86 0.56 -17.93
CA ALA A 603 -16.49 0.10 -17.79
C ALA A 603 -16.31 -1.40 -18.12
N LEU A 604 -17.37 -2.20 -18.23
CA LEU A 604 -17.29 -3.59 -18.68
C LEU A 604 -17.48 -3.75 -20.20
N LEU A 605 -17.90 -2.70 -20.90
CA LEU A 605 -18.17 -2.77 -22.33
C LEU A 605 -16.89 -2.61 -23.16
N GLY A 606 -16.72 -3.52 -24.11
CA GLY A 606 -15.69 -3.39 -25.15
C GLY A 606 -16.06 -2.35 -26.19
N LYS A 607 -15.07 -1.95 -27.01
CA LYS A 607 -15.24 -0.95 -28.09
C LYS A 607 -16.45 -1.21 -29.00
N SER A 608 -16.72 -2.46 -29.36
CA SER A 608 -17.84 -2.81 -30.25
C SER A 608 -19.20 -2.44 -29.65
N GLU A 609 -19.40 -2.68 -28.35
CA GLU A 609 -20.64 -2.39 -27.64
C GLU A 609 -20.79 -0.91 -27.31
N LEU A 610 -19.69 -0.22 -27.00
CA LEU A 610 -19.69 1.24 -26.88
C LEU A 610 -20.05 1.92 -28.21
N ASN A 611 -19.54 1.42 -29.33
CA ASN A 611 -19.95 1.91 -30.66
C ASN A 611 -21.42 1.56 -30.97
N ARG A 612 -21.92 0.42 -30.46
CA ARG A 612 -23.35 0.07 -30.59
C ARG A 612 -24.23 1.01 -29.78
N LEU A 613 -23.79 1.40 -28.59
CA LEU A 613 -24.46 2.41 -27.75
C LEU A 613 -24.53 3.75 -28.49
N ALA A 614 -23.41 4.21 -29.04
CA ALA A 614 -23.35 5.44 -29.84
C ALA A 614 -24.34 5.42 -31.02
N ARG A 615 -24.35 4.31 -31.79
CA ARG A 615 -25.32 4.13 -32.90
C ARG A 615 -26.77 4.14 -32.43
N LYS A 616 -27.09 3.48 -31.32
CA LYS A 616 -28.43 3.49 -30.72
C LYS A 616 -28.88 4.88 -30.28
N ALA A 617 -27.93 5.73 -29.89
CA ALA A 617 -28.16 7.13 -29.55
C ALA A 617 -28.17 8.08 -30.76
N GLY A 618 -27.92 7.58 -31.98
CA GLY A 618 -27.83 8.40 -33.18
C GLY A 618 -26.56 9.27 -33.24
N VAL A 619 -25.49 8.89 -32.54
CA VAL A 619 -24.22 9.63 -32.46
C VAL A 619 -23.08 8.85 -33.11
N ASP A 620 -22.23 9.54 -33.86
CA ASP A 620 -20.93 9.02 -34.32
C ASP A 620 -19.82 9.46 -33.37
N ILE A 621 -19.26 8.52 -32.60
CA ILE A 621 -18.13 8.78 -31.70
C ILE A 621 -16.88 8.21 -32.33
N ARG A 622 -16.17 9.06 -33.09
CA ARG A 622 -14.95 8.67 -33.82
C ARG A 622 -13.81 8.21 -32.91
N HIS A 623 -13.86 8.52 -31.60
CA HIS A 623 -12.75 8.34 -30.66
C HIS A 623 -13.11 7.55 -29.40
N VAL A 624 -13.97 6.54 -29.48
CA VAL A 624 -14.11 5.57 -28.37
C VAL A 624 -12.78 4.84 -28.17
N PRO A 625 -12.25 4.73 -26.93
CA PRO A 625 -10.97 4.09 -26.68
C PRO A 625 -10.97 2.62 -27.11
N ASN A 626 -9.83 2.15 -27.59
CA ASN A 626 -9.64 0.75 -27.96
C ASN A 626 -9.59 -0.20 -26.76
N SER A 627 -9.23 0.31 -25.57
CA SER A 627 -9.02 -0.48 -24.36
C SER A 627 -10.26 -0.52 -23.47
N ASN A 628 -10.57 0.58 -22.78
CA ASN A 628 -11.65 0.68 -21.81
C ASN A 628 -12.10 2.15 -21.67
N ILE A 629 -13.39 2.39 -21.43
CA ILE A 629 -13.94 3.75 -21.34
C ILE A 629 -13.44 4.55 -20.14
N MET A 630 -12.95 3.89 -19.08
CA MET A 630 -12.38 4.53 -17.89
C MET A 630 -10.93 5.01 -18.10
N LEU A 631 -10.27 4.59 -19.17
CA LEU A 631 -8.87 4.93 -19.42
C LEU A 631 -8.75 6.17 -20.30
N GLY A 632 -7.72 6.95 -20.05
CA GLY A 632 -7.24 8.04 -20.88
C GLY A 632 -7.81 9.42 -20.54
N TRP A 633 -8.60 9.57 -19.48
CA TRP A 633 -9.21 10.87 -19.12
C TRP A 633 -9.15 11.22 -17.63
N ILE A 634 -9.09 10.27 -16.69
CA ILE A 634 -9.08 10.57 -15.25
C ILE A 634 -7.68 10.99 -14.78
N ALA A 635 -7.49 12.22 -14.28
CA ALA A 635 -6.23 12.62 -13.65
C ALA A 635 -6.22 12.37 -12.14
N SER A 636 -7.36 12.56 -11.47
CA SER A 636 -7.51 12.32 -10.03
C SER A 636 -8.90 11.73 -9.74
N LEU A 637 -8.98 10.77 -8.81
CA LEU A 637 -10.25 10.23 -8.31
C LEU A 637 -10.90 11.14 -7.27
N ASP A 638 -10.11 11.90 -6.50
CA ASP A 638 -10.59 12.94 -5.58
C ASP A 638 -11.26 14.14 -6.29
N GLY A 639 -11.24 14.13 -7.62
CA GLY A 639 -11.61 15.26 -8.45
C GLY A 639 -13.10 15.59 -8.44
N ASN A 640 -13.40 16.88 -8.37
CA ASN A 640 -14.73 17.40 -8.64
C ASN A 640 -15.02 17.35 -10.15
N HIS A 641 -16.19 16.85 -10.57
CA HIS A 641 -16.63 16.79 -11.97
C HIS A 641 -15.55 16.24 -12.92
N ALA A 642 -14.89 15.14 -12.55
CA ALA A 642 -13.73 14.61 -13.28
C ALA A 642 -14.02 14.29 -14.77
N TRP A 643 -15.28 14.19 -15.18
CA TRP A 643 -15.65 13.99 -16.59
C TRP A 643 -15.50 15.25 -17.46
N MET A 644 -15.31 16.42 -16.85
CA MET A 644 -15.09 17.70 -17.53
C MET A 644 -13.59 17.98 -17.67
N GLU A 645 -13.19 18.74 -18.70
CA GLU A 645 -11.79 19.21 -18.82
C GLU A 645 -11.38 20.10 -17.64
N ARG A 646 -12.30 20.98 -17.25
CA ARG A 646 -12.15 21.85 -16.09
C ARG A 646 -13.39 21.73 -15.24
N SER A 647 -13.17 21.46 -13.96
CA SER A 647 -14.24 21.38 -12.98
C SER A 647 -14.85 22.77 -12.74
N PRO A 648 -16.13 22.82 -12.35
CA PRO A 648 -16.73 24.06 -11.90
C PRO A 648 -16.27 24.44 -10.49
N LYS A 649 -16.49 25.70 -10.13
CA LYS A 649 -16.18 26.22 -8.79
C LYS A 649 -16.95 25.48 -7.71
N LEU A 650 -16.28 25.21 -6.60
CA LEU A 650 -16.92 24.63 -5.42
C LEU A 650 -17.59 25.73 -4.58
N PRO A 651 -18.71 25.41 -3.90
CA PRO A 651 -19.42 26.34 -3.03
C PRO A 651 -18.55 26.97 -1.92
N ARG A 652 -18.64 28.29 -1.76
CA ARG A 652 -17.96 29.06 -0.69
C ARG A 652 -18.91 30.05 -0.04
N GLN A 653 -18.51 30.58 1.12
CA GLN A 653 -19.18 31.77 1.67
C GLN A 653 -18.98 32.98 0.75
N HIS A 654 -19.92 33.91 0.81
CA HIS A 654 -19.91 35.10 -0.04
C HIS A 654 -18.68 35.96 0.18
N GLY A 655 -18.11 36.47 -0.91
CA GLY A 655 -16.89 37.29 -0.87
C GLY A 655 -15.61 36.50 -0.59
N HIS A 656 -15.71 35.17 -0.42
CA HIS A 656 -14.59 34.27 -0.16
C HIS A 656 -14.43 33.22 -1.26
N GLU A 657 -14.60 33.67 -2.50
CA GLU A 657 -14.26 32.87 -3.68
C GLU A 657 -12.77 32.53 -3.65
N ASP A 658 -12.43 31.29 -3.93
CA ASP A 658 -11.05 30.80 -3.81
C ASP A 658 -10.25 31.21 -5.04
N GLN A 659 -9.75 32.44 -5.05
CA GLN A 659 -9.02 32.98 -6.20
C GLN A 659 -7.81 32.15 -6.63
N LYS A 660 -7.24 31.33 -5.73
CA LYS A 660 -6.10 30.46 -6.03
C LYS A 660 -6.52 29.11 -6.61
N ARG A 661 -7.76 28.65 -6.38
CA ARG A 661 -8.22 27.30 -6.73
C ARG A 661 -9.43 27.27 -7.66
N ASP A 662 -9.96 28.45 -8.03
CA ASP A 662 -11.24 28.62 -8.73
C ASP A 662 -11.26 28.15 -10.20
N TYR A 663 -10.11 28.00 -10.89
CA TYR A 663 -10.10 27.68 -12.33
C TYR A 663 -9.01 26.70 -12.81
N GLU A 664 -8.05 26.35 -11.95
CA GLU A 664 -6.86 25.59 -12.37
C GLU A 664 -6.95 24.08 -12.13
N ARG A 665 -7.98 23.60 -11.41
CA ARG A 665 -8.07 22.18 -11.07
C ARG A 665 -8.60 21.34 -12.24
N GLN A 666 -7.65 20.92 -13.06
CA GLN A 666 -7.80 19.86 -14.04
C GLN A 666 -7.73 18.50 -13.33
N TYR A 667 -8.89 17.96 -12.98
CA TYR A 667 -8.99 16.58 -12.47
C TYR A 667 -9.11 15.54 -13.57
N SER A 668 -9.11 16.00 -14.82
CA SER A 668 -9.08 15.17 -16.00
C SER A 668 -7.87 15.54 -16.86
N VAL A 669 -7.30 14.54 -17.52
CA VAL A 669 -6.29 14.73 -18.56
C VAL A 669 -6.95 15.30 -19.83
N ARG A 670 -8.23 15.00 -20.00
CA ARG A 670 -9.14 15.46 -21.06
C ARG A 670 -10.58 15.14 -20.63
N PRO A 671 -11.61 15.75 -21.23
CA PRO A 671 -12.97 15.39 -20.91
C PRO A 671 -13.29 13.92 -21.22
N PHE A 672 -14.21 13.36 -20.45
CA PHE A 672 -14.76 12.02 -20.66
C PHE A 672 -15.32 11.88 -22.08
N TYR A 673 -15.20 10.70 -22.68
CA TYR A 673 -15.55 10.47 -24.09
C TYR A 673 -16.99 10.84 -24.44
N PHE A 674 -17.94 10.57 -23.54
CA PHE A 674 -19.34 10.96 -23.75
C PHE A 674 -19.63 12.40 -23.32
N TRP A 675 -18.68 13.11 -22.71
CA TRP A 675 -18.83 14.52 -22.36
C TRP A 675 -18.22 15.47 -23.39
N GLY A 676 -17.04 15.13 -23.92
CA GLY A 676 -16.24 16.04 -24.74
C GLY A 676 -16.83 16.39 -26.10
N ALA A 677 -17.75 15.58 -26.63
CA ALA A 677 -18.49 15.87 -27.86
C ALA A 677 -19.94 16.22 -27.53
N GLU A 678 -20.42 17.39 -27.96
CA GLU A 678 -21.77 17.90 -27.66
C GLU A 678 -22.87 16.89 -27.97
N ALA A 679 -22.88 16.30 -29.18
CA ALA A 679 -23.87 15.28 -29.54
C ALA A 679 -23.82 14.04 -28.62
N ALA A 680 -22.63 13.59 -28.22
CA ALA A 680 -22.51 12.47 -27.27
C ALA A 680 -22.94 12.86 -25.86
N ARG A 681 -22.67 14.10 -25.45
CA ARG A 681 -23.10 14.64 -24.16
C ARG A 681 -24.61 14.64 -24.06
N ASP A 682 -25.27 15.21 -25.06
CA ASP A 682 -26.71 15.42 -25.02
C ASP A 682 -27.49 14.13 -25.25
N GLN A 683 -27.00 13.29 -26.17
CA GLN A 683 -27.70 12.08 -26.59
C GLN A 683 -27.23 10.82 -25.86
N ILE A 684 -26.20 10.85 -25.03
CA ILE A 684 -25.73 9.68 -24.27
C ILE A 684 -25.49 10.04 -22.81
N PHE A 685 -24.58 10.97 -22.50
CA PHE A 685 -24.20 11.27 -21.11
C PHE A 685 -25.42 11.73 -20.29
N LEU A 686 -26.11 12.77 -20.75
CA LEU A 686 -27.29 13.34 -20.05
C LEU A 686 -28.50 12.40 -20.02
N ARG A 687 -28.48 11.30 -20.80
CA ARG A 687 -29.55 10.30 -20.85
C ARG A 687 -29.27 9.10 -19.95
N ILE A 688 -27.99 8.73 -19.80
CA ILE A 688 -27.56 7.63 -18.93
C ILE A 688 -27.44 8.11 -17.49
N PHE A 689 -26.85 9.30 -17.26
CA PHE A 689 -26.54 9.80 -15.94
C PHE A 689 -27.58 10.80 -15.43
N LYS A 690 -27.86 10.75 -14.13
CA LYS A 690 -28.80 11.61 -13.42
C LYS A 690 -28.07 12.78 -12.77
N GLY A 691 -28.67 13.96 -12.82
CA GLY A 691 -28.26 15.09 -12.01
C GLY A 691 -29.46 15.97 -11.63
N PRO A 692 -29.24 17.06 -10.88
CA PRO A 692 -27.96 17.42 -10.26
C PRO A 692 -27.51 16.36 -9.23
N LEU A 693 -26.21 16.27 -8.97
CA LEU A 693 -25.70 15.26 -8.04
C LEU A 693 -26.03 15.58 -6.58
N ALA A 694 -26.00 16.87 -6.22
CA ALA A 694 -26.30 17.38 -4.88
C ALA A 694 -27.52 18.34 -4.93
N PRO A 695 -28.74 17.85 -5.25
CA PRO A 695 -29.93 18.70 -5.36
C PRO A 695 -30.19 19.50 -4.08
N GLY A 696 -29.89 18.97 -2.90
CA GLY A 696 -30.01 19.67 -1.63
C GLY A 696 -29.16 20.93 -1.50
N LEU A 697 -28.16 21.11 -2.38
CA LEU A 697 -27.43 22.37 -2.52
C LEU A 697 -27.95 23.20 -3.69
N VAL A 698 -28.09 22.63 -4.87
CA VAL A 698 -28.27 23.42 -6.09
C VAL A 698 -29.72 23.53 -6.59
N ALA A 699 -30.62 22.67 -6.09
CA ALA A 699 -32.03 22.53 -6.50
C ALA A 699 -32.88 21.98 -5.33
N ALA A 700 -32.76 22.59 -4.14
CA ALA A 700 -33.29 22.01 -2.90
C ALA A 700 -34.83 21.91 -2.88
N ASP A 701 -35.51 22.73 -3.67
CA ASP A 701 -36.95 22.64 -3.93
C ASP A 701 -37.37 21.29 -4.53
N THR A 702 -36.52 20.69 -5.37
CA THR A 702 -36.82 19.41 -6.04
C THR A 702 -36.88 18.22 -5.08
N ILE A 703 -36.30 18.37 -3.89
CA ILE A 703 -36.30 17.35 -2.82
C ILE A 703 -37.18 17.76 -1.62
N GLY A 704 -38.00 18.81 -1.76
CA GLY A 704 -38.89 19.30 -0.70
C GLY A 704 -38.19 20.17 0.35
N GLU A 705 -36.90 20.47 0.19
CA GLU A 705 -36.08 21.24 1.11
C GLU A 705 -35.95 22.70 0.66
N SER A 706 -37.10 23.38 0.55
CA SER A 706 -37.18 24.77 0.03
C SER A 706 -36.49 25.83 0.90
N ASN A 707 -35.98 25.46 2.09
CA ASN A 707 -35.20 26.36 2.93
C ASN A 707 -33.91 26.78 2.21
N ILE A 708 -33.90 28.04 1.82
CA ILE A 708 -32.98 28.63 0.86
C ILE A 708 -31.56 28.61 1.44
N LEU A 709 -30.59 28.05 0.69
CA LEU A 709 -29.18 28.38 0.91
C LEU A 709 -29.05 29.90 0.96
N PRO A 710 -28.27 30.48 1.88
CA PRO A 710 -28.25 31.92 2.11
C PRO A 710 -28.20 32.72 0.80
N ASP A 711 -28.93 33.84 0.70
CA ASP A 711 -29.10 34.63 -0.54
C ASP A 711 -27.80 34.98 -1.28
N TYR A 712 -26.69 34.92 -0.55
CA TYR A 712 -25.35 35.15 -1.02
C TYR A 712 -24.75 33.99 -1.83
N TYR A 713 -25.37 32.81 -1.83
CA TYR A 713 -25.01 31.64 -2.62
C TYR A 713 -25.60 31.75 -4.03
N LYS A 714 -24.73 32.13 -4.97
CA LYS A 714 -25.13 32.51 -6.34
C LYS A 714 -25.18 31.34 -7.32
N ILE A 715 -24.69 30.16 -6.95
CA ILE A 715 -24.62 28.99 -7.82
C ILE A 715 -25.92 28.17 -7.66
N ARG A 716 -26.82 28.22 -8.64
CA ARG A 716 -27.99 27.34 -8.69
C ARG A 716 -27.99 26.60 -10.03
N ASN A 717 -28.24 25.29 -10.00
CA ASN A 717 -28.41 24.51 -11.23
C ASN A 717 -29.89 24.42 -11.51
N CYS A 718 -30.27 24.56 -12.78
CA CYS A 718 -31.66 24.44 -13.15
C CYS A 718 -31.98 22.96 -13.30
N HIS A 719 -33.19 22.56 -12.92
CA HIS A 719 -33.63 21.17 -13.09
C HIS A 719 -33.47 20.72 -14.56
N GLU A 720 -33.65 21.64 -15.51
CA GLU A 720 -33.48 21.39 -16.95
C GLU A 720 -32.01 21.25 -17.38
N SER A 721 -31.06 21.76 -16.59
CA SER A 721 -29.61 21.65 -16.81
C SER A 721 -28.94 21.04 -15.57
N ALA A 722 -29.28 19.77 -15.34
CA ALA A 722 -28.82 18.95 -14.23
C ALA A 722 -27.27 18.89 -14.08
N PHE A 723 -26.55 19.03 -15.19
CA PHE A 723 -25.09 19.07 -15.24
C PHE A 723 -24.63 20.39 -15.84
N GLN A 724 -23.65 21.04 -15.21
CA GLN A 724 -23.13 22.32 -15.69
C GLN A 724 -22.38 22.13 -17.02
N LEU A 725 -22.79 22.88 -18.04
CA LEU A 725 -22.27 22.73 -19.41
C LEU A 725 -21.00 23.54 -19.65
N ASP A 726 -20.86 24.69 -18.99
CA ASP A 726 -19.65 25.52 -19.03
C ASP A 726 -19.41 26.28 -17.72
N GLN A 727 -18.24 26.92 -17.62
CA GLN A 727 -17.80 27.65 -16.42
C GLN A 727 -18.47 29.02 -16.23
N THR A 728 -19.16 29.53 -17.24
CA THR A 728 -19.59 30.93 -17.33
C THR A 728 -21.09 31.11 -17.13
N HIS A 729 -21.90 30.10 -17.44
CA HIS A 729 -23.35 30.14 -17.39
C HIS A 729 -23.86 29.38 -16.15
N PHE A 730 -23.66 29.97 -14.98
CA PHE A 730 -24.59 29.74 -13.87
C PHE A 730 -25.87 30.50 -14.21
N GLU A 731 -26.72 29.91 -15.05
CA GLU A 731 -28.04 30.47 -15.28
C GLU A 731 -28.73 30.55 -13.92
N ARG A 732 -29.04 31.78 -13.48
CA ARG A 732 -29.93 31.93 -12.34
C ARG A 732 -31.23 31.26 -12.76
N CYS A 733 -31.55 30.17 -12.11
CA CYS A 733 -32.87 29.55 -12.17
C CYS A 733 -33.84 30.50 -11.50
N LEU A 734 -34.14 31.60 -12.18
CA LEU A 734 -35.28 32.42 -11.87
C LEU A 734 -36.46 31.55 -12.26
N PRO A 735 -37.29 31.08 -11.29
CA PRO A 735 -38.51 30.39 -11.65
C PRO A 735 -39.25 31.28 -12.67
N ILE A 736 -39.90 30.71 -13.67
CA ILE A 736 -40.67 31.48 -14.67
C ILE A 736 -41.61 32.49 -13.96
N ALA A 737 -42.09 32.15 -12.76
CA ALA A 737 -42.81 33.04 -11.86
C ALA A 737 -42.08 34.34 -11.50
N ALA A 738 -40.75 34.33 -11.28
CA ALA A 738 -39.96 35.53 -11.02
C ALA A 738 -39.84 36.47 -12.24
N TRP A 739 -40.01 35.95 -13.46
CA TRP A 739 -40.18 36.76 -14.67
C TRP A 739 -41.61 37.23 -14.86
N LEU A 740 -42.61 36.42 -14.48
CA LEU A 740 -44.02 36.75 -14.62
C LEU A 740 -44.52 37.74 -13.56
N ILE A 741 -43.99 37.74 -12.33
CA ILE A 741 -44.44 38.65 -11.26
C ILE A 741 -44.25 40.14 -11.65
N PRO A 742 -43.09 40.57 -12.19
CA PRO A 742 -42.93 41.93 -12.71
C PRO A 742 -43.90 42.24 -13.85
N ILE A 743 -44.10 41.29 -14.78
CA ILE A 743 -45.00 41.47 -15.93
C ILE A 743 -46.47 41.59 -15.48
N LEU A 744 -46.91 40.74 -14.55
CA LEU A 744 -48.26 40.76 -13.99
C LEU A 744 -48.49 41.99 -13.09
N SER A 745 -47.45 42.52 -12.44
CA SER A 745 -47.52 43.78 -11.67
C SER A 745 -47.59 45.05 -12.52
N VAL A 746 -47.29 44.93 -13.83
CA VAL A 746 -47.41 46.03 -14.80
C VAL A 746 -48.74 45.94 -15.59
N ILE A 747 -49.40 44.78 -15.59
CA ILE A 747 -50.67 44.55 -16.28
C ILE A 747 -51.88 44.78 -15.35
N ASN A 748 -51.68 44.83 -14.03
CA ASN A 748 -52.61 45.38 -13.04
C ASN A 748 -52.22 46.81 -12.67
#